data_AF-A0A6N8W6T7-F1
#
_entry.id   AF-A0A6N8W6T7-F1
#
_cell.length_a   1.000
_cell.length_b   1.000
_cell.length_c   1.000
_cell.angle_alpha   90.00
_cell.angle_beta   90.00
_cell.angle_gamma   90.00
#
_symmetry.space_group_name_H-M   'P 1'
#
loop_
_entity.id
_entity.type
_entity.pdbx_description
1 polymer ?
#
loop_
_entity_poly.entity_id
_entity_poly.type
_entity_poly.pdbx_seq_one_letter_code
_entity_poly.pdbx_strand_id
1 'polypeptide(L)'
;MTDRFAQVAVLSGSPQRGAFTYAVPEGMDLRRGVSVVVPWRTQWALGIVLQVVARSDVDDPRAIERILDRSPVLSQRQIELAEWIAARYLAPLSGCVALFLPPGTPARPRRTATGFASVVPRLPTLPKRLELDISTESLRDIIGRWPSSKRSRPGSLIELLAESDQSESEAARVIGGRRALVRWLTQTAIAHREDGVIRLSVPSDDARSVAASLRRTVSERRQLALLRLLESCGQDEADARRQSGATRADIEQLLEQGLIRRLAKGGSADAAIPVPAPPLTGEQQVATASIVRSIDTRGGETFLLHGVTGSGKTEVYLAAAERALDSDGGVIVLVPEIALAPQTIARFEARFPGQVAVHHSGLSRADAREQWRQVYSGEKRILIGARSALFGPVRDLALVIIDEEHEWTYKQQDPQPRYHATAIATEMSRSWSVTSVLGSATPDLASMAAARGRSGRLLMLRDRVQSGAHAPIVIPQPIVDVVDMREELAAGVRSVFSRLLDQAISQALEREEQILLFLNRRGMSALVCRACGEAVECGRCSIAMTLHRPGPYLQCHECGERQAIPRLCPACSDDRLGAMSFGTAQLEAEVRRRWGDVPITRWDRDTTVASGSHEALLRDFAGGRSRVLIGTQMIAKGLDLPRVTVAGVVNADLSLRESDFRAAERTFQLISQVAGRAGRGALGGRVIVQTYAPDHYAITAAAAHDYDAFYGPEMRLRSELDYPPYGRLARLTVSRSARAEADAEAERVLRELRQLRSRTVGQVADVIGPAPAYPARRRGQWRRQLLLKGDDPGSLLSQLELGRGWSIDIDPVG
;
A
#
# COMPACT_ATOMS: atom_id res chain seq x y z
N MET A 1 4.82 -1.46 -50.29
CA MET A 1 5.36 -1.20 -48.95
C MET A 1 4.20 -0.78 -48.08
N THR A 2 3.86 -1.55 -47.05
CA THR A 2 2.77 -1.20 -46.13
C THR A 2 3.35 -0.34 -45.02
N ASP A 3 3.07 0.96 -45.05
CA ASP A 3 3.38 1.85 -43.93
C ASP A 3 2.68 1.31 -42.67
N ARG A 4 3.46 1.11 -41.60
CA ARG A 4 2.96 0.67 -40.29
C ARG A 4 3.15 1.80 -39.29
N PHE A 5 2.19 1.96 -38.41
CA PHE A 5 2.21 2.96 -37.34
C PHE A 5 1.99 2.29 -35.98
N ALA A 6 2.36 2.98 -34.92
CA ALA A 6 2.17 2.49 -33.56
C ALA A 6 1.57 3.57 -32.67
N GLN A 7 0.59 3.17 -31.87
CA GLN A 7 0.08 3.98 -30.77
C GLN A 7 0.94 3.71 -29.53
N VAL A 8 1.54 4.75 -28.98
CA VAL A 8 2.54 4.66 -27.90
C VAL A 8 2.11 5.50 -26.70
N ALA A 9 2.10 4.90 -25.51
CA ALA A 9 2.01 5.63 -24.26
C ALA A 9 3.38 6.23 -23.90
N VAL A 10 3.51 7.56 -23.96
CA VAL A 10 4.79 8.25 -23.76
C VAL A 10 4.99 8.65 -22.30
N LEU A 11 6.04 8.13 -21.67
CA LEU A 11 6.42 8.39 -20.29
C LEU A 11 7.36 9.61 -20.21
N SER A 12 6.81 10.81 -20.38
CA SER A 12 7.61 12.05 -20.46
C SER A 12 7.94 12.72 -19.12
N GLY A 13 7.60 12.06 -17.99
CA GLY A 13 7.73 12.61 -16.64
C GLY A 13 6.59 13.54 -16.23
N SER A 14 5.76 13.98 -17.20
CA SER A 14 4.45 14.57 -16.97
C SER A 14 3.37 13.63 -17.51
N PRO A 15 2.34 13.28 -16.73
CA PRO A 15 1.29 12.36 -17.18
C PRO A 15 0.56 12.85 -18.45
N GLN A 16 0.38 11.99 -19.45
CA GLN A 16 -0.32 12.26 -20.71
C GLN A 16 -1.62 11.46 -20.81
N ARG A 17 -2.70 12.11 -21.30
CA ARG A 17 -4.04 11.51 -21.34
C ARG A 17 -4.23 10.42 -22.39
N GLY A 18 -3.67 10.60 -23.58
CA GLY A 18 -3.84 9.67 -24.70
C GLY A 18 -2.56 8.96 -25.12
N ALA A 19 -2.72 8.11 -26.13
CA ALA A 19 -1.62 7.55 -26.91
C ALA A 19 -1.15 8.55 -27.98
N PHE A 20 0.08 8.36 -28.47
CA PHE A 20 0.66 9.15 -29.55
C PHE A 20 1.04 8.23 -30.71
N THR A 21 0.76 8.67 -31.94
CA THR A 21 1.03 7.91 -33.16
C THR A 21 2.45 8.17 -33.64
N TYR A 22 3.19 7.10 -33.91
CA TYR A 22 4.54 7.13 -34.46
C TYR A 22 4.64 6.22 -35.69
N ALA A 23 5.44 6.61 -36.69
CA ALA A 23 5.80 5.74 -37.80
C ALA A 23 6.72 4.61 -37.32
N VAL A 24 6.49 3.39 -37.83
CA VAL A 24 7.33 2.23 -37.55
C VAL A 24 8.34 2.08 -38.70
N PRO A 25 9.65 2.25 -38.46
CA PRO A 25 10.66 2.09 -39.50
C PRO A 25 10.61 0.71 -40.16
N GLU A 26 11.01 0.65 -41.44
CA GLU A 26 11.08 -0.60 -42.19
C GLU A 26 12.04 -1.59 -41.50
N GLY A 27 11.67 -2.88 -41.47
CA GLY A 27 12.45 -3.92 -40.81
C GLY A 27 12.35 -3.96 -39.27
N MET A 28 11.64 -3.02 -38.64
CA MET A 28 11.44 -3.05 -37.18
C MET A 28 10.32 -4.03 -36.80
N ASP A 29 10.65 -5.13 -36.11
CA ASP A 29 9.65 -6.05 -35.51
C ASP A 29 9.09 -5.45 -34.22
N LEU A 30 8.00 -4.70 -34.36
CA LEU A 30 7.33 -4.02 -33.26
C LEU A 30 6.09 -4.80 -32.83
N ARG A 31 5.98 -5.08 -31.52
CA ARG A 31 4.86 -5.80 -30.92
C ARG A 31 4.20 -4.96 -29.82
N ARG A 32 2.95 -5.27 -29.49
CA ARG A 32 2.26 -4.69 -28.33
C ARG A 32 3.05 -4.98 -27.05
N GLY A 33 3.14 -3.98 -26.17
CA GLY A 33 3.78 -4.08 -24.85
C GLY A 33 5.30 -3.92 -24.84
N VAL A 34 5.95 -3.80 -25.99
CA VAL A 34 7.40 -3.54 -26.05
C VAL A 34 7.71 -2.10 -25.66
N SER A 35 8.86 -1.90 -25.03
CA SER A 35 9.37 -0.57 -24.69
C SER A 35 10.17 0.00 -25.85
N VAL A 36 9.98 1.29 -26.11
CA VAL A 36 10.61 2.02 -27.23
C VAL A 36 11.18 3.35 -26.77
N VAL A 37 12.17 3.85 -27.52
CA VAL A 37 12.57 5.26 -27.44
C VAL A 37 11.87 6.00 -28.56
N VAL A 38 11.20 7.10 -28.20
CA VAL A 38 10.48 7.93 -29.15
C VAL A 38 10.89 9.40 -29.03
N PRO A 39 10.88 10.16 -30.13
CA PRO A 39 11.10 11.59 -30.08
C PRO A 39 9.91 12.26 -29.39
N TRP A 40 10.20 13.13 -28.42
CA TRP A 40 9.20 13.85 -27.63
C TRP A 40 9.59 15.32 -27.51
N ARG A 41 8.96 16.18 -28.31
CA ARG A 41 9.35 17.59 -28.47
C ARG A 41 10.83 17.71 -28.87
N THR A 42 11.66 18.28 -27.98
CA THR A 42 13.11 18.49 -28.15
C THR A 42 13.97 17.44 -27.45
N GLN A 43 13.36 16.39 -26.88
CA GLN A 43 14.05 15.35 -26.11
C GLN A 43 13.59 13.95 -26.51
N TRP A 44 14.27 12.93 -25.97
CA TRP A 44 13.85 11.54 -26.06
C TRP A 44 13.04 11.12 -24.84
N ALA A 45 12.02 10.30 -25.06
CA ALA A 45 11.20 9.73 -23.99
C ALA A 45 11.12 8.21 -24.12
N LEU A 46 10.91 7.56 -22.98
CA LEU A 46 10.50 6.16 -22.94
C LEU A 46 9.03 6.05 -23.35
N GLY A 47 8.70 5.11 -24.23
CA GLY A 47 7.33 4.80 -24.62
C GLY A 47 7.04 3.30 -24.46
N ILE A 48 5.77 2.96 -24.24
CA ILE A 48 5.27 1.58 -24.32
C ILE A 48 4.29 1.50 -25.49
N VAL A 49 4.51 0.54 -26.38
CA VAL A 49 3.63 0.31 -27.53
C VAL A 49 2.31 -0.28 -27.05
N LEU A 50 1.21 0.42 -27.30
CA LEU A 50 -0.14 -0.02 -26.93
C LEU A 50 -0.77 -0.85 -28.05
N GLN A 51 -0.55 -0.44 -29.30
CA GLN A 51 -1.08 -1.12 -30.48
C GLN A 51 -0.24 -0.77 -31.71
N VAL A 52 -0.16 -1.70 -32.67
CA VAL A 52 0.37 -1.45 -34.02
C VAL A 52 -0.82 -1.38 -34.96
N VAL A 53 -0.87 -0.33 -35.79
CA VAL A 53 -1.99 0.00 -36.67
C VAL A 53 -1.51 0.19 -38.11
N ALA A 54 -2.39 -0.10 -39.07
CA ALA A 54 -2.08 0.00 -40.50
C ALA A 54 -2.32 1.41 -41.08
N ARG A 55 -2.97 2.31 -40.32
CA ARG A 55 -3.28 3.68 -40.74
C ARG A 55 -2.96 4.65 -39.59
N SER A 56 -2.52 5.85 -39.95
CA SER A 56 -2.28 6.95 -39.01
C SER A 56 -3.44 7.93 -39.05
N ASP A 57 -3.89 8.37 -37.87
CA ASP A 57 -4.84 9.47 -37.72
C ASP A 57 -4.15 10.85 -37.69
N VAL A 58 -2.83 10.88 -37.93
CA VAL A 58 -1.97 12.06 -37.88
C VAL A 58 -1.14 12.14 -39.16
N ASP A 59 -1.05 13.33 -39.72
CA ASP A 59 -0.19 13.63 -40.88
C ASP A 59 1.29 13.61 -40.47
N ASP A 60 2.13 12.91 -41.24
CA ASP A 60 3.59 12.81 -41.07
C ASP A 60 4.06 12.49 -39.62
N PRO A 61 3.67 11.32 -39.06
CA PRO A 61 4.07 10.97 -37.71
C PRO A 61 5.57 10.72 -37.63
N ARG A 62 6.22 11.30 -36.61
CA ARG A 62 7.65 11.05 -36.34
C ARG A 62 7.92 9.55 -36.18
N ALA A 63 9.10 9.10 -36.62
CA ALA A 63 9.48 7.70 -36.51
C ALA A 63 9.88 7.29 -35.08
N ILE A 64 9.63 6.02 -34.73
CA ILE A 64 10.23 5.37 -33.56
C ILE A 64 11.74 5.27 -33.77
N GLU A 65 12.52 5.70 -32.76
CA GLU A 65 13.98 5.68 -32.84
C GLU A 65 14.55 4.28 -32.63
N ARG A 66 14.04 3.54 -31.64
CA ARG A 66 14.47 2.15 -31.39
C ARG A 66 13.55 1.41 -30.44
N ILE A 67 13.62 0.09 -30.49
CA ILE A 67 13.12 -0.83 -29.46
C ILE A 67 14.17 -0.92 -28.34
N LEU A 68 13.73 -0.80 -27.08
CA LEU A 68 14.57 -0.98 -25.90
C LEU A 68 14.55 -2.44 -25.42
N ASP A 69 13.35 -2.99 -25.26
CA ASP A 69 13.13 -4.37 -24.85
C ASP A 69 12.36 -5.09 -25.95
N ARG A 70 12.99 -6.10 -26.56
CA ARG A 70 12.37 -6.90 -27.65
C ARG A 70 11.22 -7.76 -27.14
N SER A 71 11.30 -8.20 -25.90
CA SER A 71 10.21 -8.89 -25.22
C SER A 71 9.23 -7.86 -24.65
N PRO A 72 7.91 -8.10 -24.73
CA PRO A 72 6.92 -7.22 -24.12
C PRO A 72 7.19 -7.03 -22.62
N VAL A 73 7.32 -5.77 -22.20
CA VAL A 73 7.48 -5.39 -20.80
C VAL A 73 6.13 -5.47 -20.08
N LEU A 74 5.05 -5.18 -20.81
CA LEU A 74 3.68 -5.32 -20.36
C LEU A 74 2.96 -6.37 -21.22
N SER A 75 2.18 -7.22 -20.57
CA SER A 75 1.24 -8.10 -21.26
C SER A 75 0.05 -7.33 -21.83
N GLN A 76 -0.65 -7.93 -22.79
CA GLN A 76 -1.90 -7.42 -23.32
C GLN A 76 -2.92 -7.09 -22.22
N ARG A 77 -3.12 -8.02 -21.29
CA ARG A 77 -4.03 -7.89 -20.14
C ARG A 77 -3.69 -6.67 -19.26
N GLN A 78 -2.40 -6.40 -19.04
CA GLN A 78 -1.95 -5.23 -18.28
C GLN A 78 -2.21 -3.91 -19.01
N ILE A 79 -2.05 -3.89 -20.33
CA ILE A 79 -2.36 -2.71 -21.14
C ILE A 79 -3.86 -2.42 -21.12
N GLU A 80 -4.69 -3.45 -21.31
CA GLU A 80 -6.15 -3.33 -21.25
C GLU A 80 -6.63 -2.84 -19.88
N LEU A 81 -6.02 -3.35 -18.79
CA LEU A 81 -6.31 -2.85 -17.45
C LEU A 81 -5.82 -1.40 -17.26
N ALA A 82 -4.68 -1.00 -17.82
CA ALA A 82 -4.21 0.38 -17.77
C ALA A 82 -5.17 1.33 -18.50
N GLU A 83 -5.70 0.92 -19.66
CA GLU A 83 -6.71 1.64 -20.42
C GLU A 83 -8.03 1.74 -19.65
N TRP A 84 -8.47 0.64 -19.02
CA TRP A 84 -9.64 0.64 -18.14
C TRP A 84 -9.46 1.59 -16.95
N ILE A 85 -8.31 1.59 -16.28
CA ILE A 85 -8.02 2.52 -15.17
C ILE A 85 -8.08 3.97 -15.68
N ALA A 86 -7.46 4.25 -16.84
CA ALA A 86 -7.46 5.58 -17.42
C ALA A 86 -8.88 6.08 -17.71
N ALA A 87 -9.73 5.24 -18.32
CA ALA A 87 -11.12 5.56 -18.58
C ALA A 87 -11.93 5.72 -17.28
N ARG A 88 -11.85 4.74 -16.38
CA ARG A 88 -12.64 4.66 -15.14
C ARG A 88 -12.39 5.81 -14.17
N TYR A 89 -11.15 6.32 -14.13
CA TYR A 89 -10.74 7.40 -13.23
C TYR A 89 -10.46 8.72 -13.96
N LEU A 90 -10.75 8.81 -15.26
CA LEU A 90 -10.44 9.96 -16.13
C LEU A 90 -8.98 10.42 -15.97
N ALA A 91 -8.09 9.44 -15.88
CA ALA A 91 -6.71 9.65 -15.53
C ALA A 91 -5.78 9.53 -16.74
N PRO A 92 -4.59 10.15 -16.69
CA PRO A 92 -3.62 10.05 -17.76
C PRO A 92 -3.18 8.61 -18.05
N LEU A 93 -3.39 8.14 -19.28
CA LEU A 93 -3.03 6.78 -19.70
C LEU A 93 -1.55 6.46 -19.42
N SER A 94 -0.65 7.41 -19.66
CA SER A 94 0.79 7.19 -19.39
C SER A 94 1.06 6.95 -17.90
N GLY A 95 0.29 7.56 -17.00
CA GLY A 95 0.38 7.34 -15.56
C GLY A 95 -0.17 5.98 -15.14
N CYS A 96 -1.20 5.49 -15.83
CA CYS A 96 -1.77 4.16 -15.62
C CYS A 96 -0.84 3.06 -16.11
N VAL A 97 -0.24 3.22 -17.29
CA VAL A 97 0.79 2.31 -17.84
C VAL A 97 2.00 2.23 -16.90
N ALA A 98 2.42 3.36 -16.33
CA ALA A 98 3.56 3.41 -15.41
C ALA A 98 3.36 2.60 -14.12
N LEU A 99 2.12 2.27 -13.73
CA LEU A 99 1.85 1.44 -12.55
C LEU A 99 2.42 0.03 -12.69
N PHE A 100 2.46 -0.51 -13.92
CA PHE A 100 2.93 -1.87 -14.21
C PHE A 100 4.44 -1.95 -14.46
N LEU A 101 5.17 -0.84 -14.32
CA LEU A 101 6.60 -0.78 -14.57
C LEU A 101 7.42 -0.93 -13.28
N PRO A 102 8.67 -1.42 -13.37
CA PRO A 102 9.54 -1.55 -12.22
C PRO A 102 9.68 -0.23 -11.44
N PRO A 103 9.71 -0.29 -10.09
CA PRO A 103 9.87 0.89 -9.26
C PRO A 103 11.10 1.72 -9.64
N GLY A 104 10.88 3.02 -9.79
CA GLY A 104 11.93 3.96 -10.20
C GLY A 104 12.37 3.83 -11.66
N THR A 105 11.52 3.30 -12.54
CA THR A 105 11.70 3.40 -13.99
C THR A 105 11.76 4.88 -14.39
N PRO A 106 12.85 5.35 -15.02
CA PRO A 106 13.00 6.75 -15.37
C PRO A 106 12.15 7.10 -16.60
N ALA A 107 11.53 8.28 -16.58
CA ALA A 107 10.83 8.85 -17.74
C ALA A 107 11.77 9.07 -18.94
N ARG A 108 13.04 9.40 -18.65
CA ARG A 108 14.07 9.54 -19.67
C ARG A 108 14.86 8.23 -19.77
N PRO A 109 15.00 7.66 -20.98
CA PRO A 109 15.77 6.45 -21.15
C PRO A 109 17.23 6.73 -20.79
N ARG A 110 17.81 5.91 -19.90
CA ARG A 110 19.19 6.13 -19.41
C ARG A 110 20.17 5.69 -20.48
N ARG A 111 21.00 6.62 -20.99
CA ARG A 111 22.10 6.29 -21.89
C ARG A 111 23.16 5.44 -21.16
N THR A 112 23.69 4.46 -21.85
CA THR A 112 24.76 3.56 -21.45
C THR A 112 25.82 3.53 -22.56
N ALA A 113 27.01 3.00 -22.28
CA ALA A 113 28.08 2.88 -23.28
C ALA A 113 27.65 2.11 -24.54
N THR A 114 26.65 1.23 -24.43
CA THR A 114 26.14 0.38 -25.52
C THR A 114 24.75 0.81 -26.04
N GLY A 115 24.28 2.04 -25.72
CA GLY A 115 22.97 2.53 -26.14
C GLY A 115 22.10 3.00 -24.97
N PHE A 116 20.95 2.36 -24.73
CA PHE A 116 20.03 2.72 -23.65
C PHE A 116 19.78 1.54 -22.71
N ALA A 117 19.53 1.82 -21.42
CA ALA A 117 19.23 0.79 -20.43
C ALA A 117 17.82 0.22 -20.65
N SER A 118 17.72 -1.11 -20.58
CA SER A 118 16.47 -1.88 -20.55
C SER A 118 15.56 -1.42 -19.40
N VAL A 119 14.25 -1.49 -19.61
CA VAL A 119 13.25 -1.22 -18.57
C VAL A 119 13.11 -2.42 -17.65
N VAL A 120 13.21 -3.63 -18.20
CA VAL A 120 13.11 -4.88 -17.45
C VAL A 120 14.41 -5.13 -16.67
N PRO A 121 14.35 -5.64 -15.44
CA PRO A 121 15.56 -6.14 -14.78
C PRO A 121 16.26 -7.16 -15.67
N ARG A 122 17.59 -7.01 -15.89
CA ARG A 122 18.36 -8.04 -16.59
C ARG A 122 18.25 -9.34 -15.82
N LEU A 123 17.68 -10.37 -16.47
CA LEU A 123 17.80 -11.74 -15.98
C LEU A 123 19.29 -12.11 -15.94
N PRO A 124 19.75 -12.86 -14.93
CA PRO A 124 21.16 -13.25 -14.85
C PRO A 124 21.60 -13.99 -16.11
N THR A 125 22.82 -13.69 -16.56
CA THR A 125 23.45 -14.36 -17.71
C THR A 125 23.77 -15.80 -17.37
N LEU A 126 23.46 -16.72 -18.30
CA LEU A 126 23.87 -18.13 -18.21
C LEU A 126 25.39 -18.23 -18.02
N PRO A 127 25.89 -19.17 -17.20
CA PRO A 127 27.31 -19.39 -17.04
C PRO A 127 27.96 -19.78 -18.37
N LYS A 128 29.20 -19.34 -18.58
CA LYS A 128 29.95 -19.58 -19.83
C LYS A 128 30.24 -21.06 -20.10
N ARG A 129 30.08 -21.94 -19.11
CA ARG A 129 30.20 -23.39 -19.22
C ARG A 129 29.06 -24.06 -18.49
N LEU A 130 28.45 -25.02 -19.18
CA LEU A 130 27.47 -25.92 -18.61
C LEU A 130 27.95 -27.35 -18.89
N GLU A 131 28.09 -28.15 -17.85
CA GLU A 131 28.25 -29.59 -18.00
C GLU A 131 26.84 -30.16 -18.16
N LEU A 132 26.49 -30.52 -19.40
CA LEU A 132 25.29 -31.27 -19.71
C LEU A 132 25.61 -32.76 -19.54
N ASP A 133 24.78 -33.52 -18.84
CA ASP A 133 24.87 -34.98 -18.81
C ASP A 133 24.24 -35.52 -20.11
N ILE A 134 25.09 -35.91 -21.08
CA ILE A 134 24.72 -36.17 -22.48
C ILE A 134 24.35 -37.65 -22.73
N SER A 135 23.71 -38.30 -21.77
CA SER A 135 23.50 -39.76 -21.80
C SER A 135 22.29 -40.23 -22.64
N THR A 136 21.40 -39.35 -23.08
CA THR A 136 20.21 -39.74 -23.88
C THR A 136 20.48 -39.87 -25.37
N GLU A 137 20.03 -40.97 -25.97
CA GLU A 137 20.21 -41.36 -27.38
C GLU A 137 19.67 -40.30 -28.37
N SER A 138 18.60 -39.59 -28.02
CA SER A 138 18.00 -38.51 -28.82
C SER A 138 18.91 -37.27 -29.00
N LEU A 139 19.84 -37.02 -28.07
CA LEU A 139 20.77 -35.88 -28.16
C LEU A 139 21.94 -36.16 -29.10
N ARG A 140 22.32 -37.44 -29.30
CA ARG A 140 23.43 -37.80 -30.20
C ARG A 140 23.10 -37.54 -31.66
N ASP A 141 21.85 -37.77 -32.08
CA ASP A 141 21.44 -37.53 -33.47
C ASP A 141 21.38 -36.03 -33.80
N ILE A 142 20.96 -35.20 -32.84
CA ILE A 142 20.95 -33.73 -32.97
C ILE A 142 22.38 -33.17 -33.01
N ILE A 143 23.29 -33.68 -32.16
CA ILE A 143 24.70 -33.27 -32.15
C ILE A 143 25.44 -33.75 -33.41
N GLY A 144 25.05 -34.92 -33.95
CA GLY A 144 25.63 -35.51 -35.16
C GLY A 144 25.45 -34.64 -36.40
N ARG A 145 24.31 -33.94 -36.51
CA ARG A 145 23.98 -33.03 -37.62
C ARG A 145 24.63 -31.64 -37.51
N TRP A 146 25.32 -31.34 -36.40
CA TRP A 146 25.89 -30.01 -36.14
C TRP A 146 27.33 -29.86 -36.65
N PRO A 147 27.70 -28.73 -37.30
CA PRO A 147 29.04 -28.49 -37.82
C PRO A 147 30.09 -28.57 -36.70
N SER A 148 31.14 -29.35 -36.94
CA SER A 148 32.24 -29.60 -35.98
C SER A 148 32.94 -28.32 -35.50
N SER A 149 32.93 -27.25 -36.31
CA SER A 149 33.48 -25.93 -35.96
C SER A 149 32.74 -25.18 -34.86
N LYS A 150 31.50 -25.60 -34.51
CA LYS A 150 30.66 -24.96 -33.50
C LYS A 150 30.34 -25.83 -32.28
N ARG A 151 31.01 -27.00 -32.13
CA ARG A 151 30.74 -27.98 -31.05
C ARG A 151 31.37 -27.63 -29.69
N SER A 152 32.22 -26.61 -29.60
CA SER A 152 33.02 -26.31 -28.40
C SER A 152 32.34 -25.39 -27.36
N ARG A 153 31.06 -25.04 -27.54
CA ARG A 153 30.34 -24.10 -26.66
C ARG A 153 28.92 -24.60 -26.35
N PRO A 154 28.64 -25.12 -25.15
CA PRO A 154 27.30 -25.54 -24.74
C PRO A 154 26.25 -24.41 -24.75
N GLY A 155 26.68 -23.16 -24.56
CA GLY A 155 25.81 -21.97 -24.65
C GLY A 155 25.18 -21.77 -26.03
N SER A 156 25.84 -22.24 -27.10
CA SER A 156 25.33 -22.11 -28.48
C SER A 156 24.05 -22.91 -28.71
N LEU A 157 23.81 -23.99 -27.95
CA LEU A 157 22.62 -24.83 -28.13
C LEU A 157 21.36 -24.14 -27.58
N ILE A 158 21.49 -23.42 -26.47
CA ILE A 158 20.40 -22.66 -25.83
C ILE A 158 20.18 -21.32 -26.55
N GLU A 159 21.24 -20.67 -27.04
CA GLU A 159 21.11 -19.51 -27.94
C GLU A 159 20.38 -19.88 -29.24
N LEU A 160 20.61 -21.08 -29.80
CA LEU A 160 19.87 -21.57 -30.97
C LEU A 160 18.39 -21.86 -30.67
N LEU A 161 18.08 -22.41 -29.50
CA LEU A 161 16.70 -22.69 -29.05
C LEU A 161 15.94 -21.39 -28.73
N ALA A 162 16.63 -20.32 -28.37
CA ALA A 162 16.03 -19.00 -28.17
C ALA A 162 15.82 -18.23 -29.50
N GLU A 163 16.51 -18.61 -30.58
CA GLU A 163 16.41 -17.98 -31.90
C GLU A 163 15.44 -18.68 -32.86
N SER A 164 14.97 -19.89 -32.53
CA SER A 164 13.99 -20.64 -33.33
C SER A 164 12.59 -20.50 -32.75
N ASP A 165 11.61 -20.24 -33.61
CA ASP A 165 10.19 -19.95 -33.28
C ASP A 165 9.41 -21.18 -32.76
N GLN A 166 10.11 -22.23 -32.30
CA GLN A 166 9.54 -23.48 -31.79
C GLN A 166 10.00 -23.81 -30.36
N SER A 167 9.18 -23.32 -29.44
CA SER A 167 8.73 -23.88 -28.16
C SER A 167 9.72 -24.27 -27.04
N GLU A 168 9.47 -23.65 -25.90
CA GLU A 168 9.77 -24.06 -24.50
C GLU A 168 9.51 -25.57 -24.23
N SER A 169 8.69 -26.24 -25.05
CA SER A 169 8.35 -27.65 -24.93
C SER A 169 9.49 -28.60 -25.36
N GLU A 170 10.30 -28.22 -26.36
CA GLU A 170 11.46 -29.00 -26.79
C GLU A 170 12.63 -28.82 -25.81
N ALA A 171 12.87 -27.60 -25.33
CA ALA A 171 13.83 -27.33 -24.26
C ALA A 171 13.46 -28.05 -22.95
N ALA A 172 12.17 -28.09 -22.61
CA ALA A 172 11.67 -28.86 -21.47
C ALA A 172 11.86 -30.38 -21.67
N ARG A 173 11.67 -30.91 -22.88
CA ARG A 173 11.88 -32.34 -23.18
C ARG A 173 13.33 -32.77 -23.02
N VAL A 174 14.27 -31.90 -23.41
CA VAL A 174 15.72 -32.16 -23.35
C VAL A 174 16.27 -32.16 -21.93
N ILE A 175 15.70 -31.36 -21.01
CA ILE A 175 16.21 -31.18 -19.64
C ILE A 175 15.43 -32.04 -18.61
N GLY A 176 14.55 -32.94 -19.05
CA GLY A 176 13.80 -33.85 -18.17
C GLY A 176 12.47 -33.28 -17.64
N GLY A 177 11.89 -32.33 -18.37
CA GLY A 177 10.59 -31.72 -18.13
C GLY A 177 10.67 -30.23 -17.77
N ARG A 178 9.52 -29.54 -17.83
CA ARG A 178 9.42 -28.10 -17.57
C ARG A 178 9.88 -27.72 -16.15
N ARG A 179 9.63 -28.59 -15.16
CA ARG A 179 10.09 -28.42 -13.78
C ARG A 179 11.62 -28.49 -13.64
N ALA A 180 12.30 -29.33 -14.42
CA ALA A 180 13.75 -29.43 -14.41
C ALA A 180 14.39 -28.22 -15.12
N LEU A 181 13.79 -27.76 -16.22
CA LEU A 181 14.18 -26.52 -16.91
C LEU A 181 14.05 -25.29 -16.01
N VAL A 182 12.91 -25.15 -15.31
CA VAL A 182 12.70 -24.05 -14.35
C VAL A 182 13.69 -24.14 -13.19
N ARG A 183 13.83 -25.32 -12.55
CA ARG A 183 14.79 -25.53 -11.45
C ARG A 183 16.22 -25.23 -11.86
N TRP A 184 16.61 -25.63 -13.07
CA TRP A 184 17.92 -25.32 -13.64
C TRP A 184 18.06 -23.81 -13.88
N LEU A 185 17.10 -23.14 -14.53
CA LEU A 185 17.12 -21.68 -14.69
C LEU A 185 17.20 -20.94 -13.35
N THR A 186 16.54 -21.45 -12.30
CA THR A 186 16.56 -20.87 -10.94
C THR A 186 17.86 -21.13 -10.19
N GLN A 187 18.42 -22.35 -10.27
CA GLN A 187 19.70 -22.69 -9.63
C GLN A 187 20.89 -22.03 -10.33
N THR A 188 20.82 -21.88 -11.66
CA THR A 188 21.89 -21.28 -12.47
C THR A 188 21.86 -19.74 -12.44
N ALA A 189 20.74 -19.14 -12.02
CA ALA A 189 20.60 -17.70 -11.77
C ALA A 189 21.42 -17.19 -10.56
N ILE A 190 21.82 -18.10 -9.66
CA ILE A 190 22.57 -17.77 -8.43
C ILE A 190 24.07 -17.55 -8.74
N ALA A 191 24.58 -18.05 -9.87
CA ALA A 191 26.02 -18.19 -10.08
C ALA A 191 26.76 -16.95 -10.64
N HIS A 192 26.11 -15.84 -10.98
CA HIS A 192 26.82 -14.69 -11.56
C HIS A 192 26.31 -13.30 -11.14
N ARG A 193 26.73 -12.90 -9.93
CA ARG A 193 27.19 -11.54 -9.58
C ARG A 193 27.78 -11.59 -8.17
N GLU A 194 29.01 -12.06 -8.08
CA GLU A 194 29.81 -11.91 -6.87
C GLU A 194 30.28 -10.46 -6.79
N ASP A 195 29.66 -9.72 -5.86
CA ASP A 195 30.08 -8.49 -5.19
C ASP A 195 28.86 -7.59 -5.02
N GLY A 196 28.38 -7.46 -3.78
CA GLY A 196 27.20 -6.64 -3.53
C GLY A 196 27.10 -6.15 -2.11
N VAL A 197 27.05 -7.04 -1.12
CA VAL A 197 26.72 -6.64 0.26
C VAL A 197 27.90 -6.86 1.19
N ILE A 198 28.30 -5.81 1.90
CA ILE A 198 29.27 -5.88 3.00
C ILE A 198 28.55 -5.83 4.35
N ARG A 199 29.01 -6.63 5.30
CA ARG A 199 28.53 -6.66 6.71
C ARG A 199 29.71 -6.74 7.68
N LEU A 200 29.48 -6.36 8.93
CA LEU A 200 30.41 -6.67 10.01
C LEU A 200 30.62 -8.19 10.12
N SER A 201 31.88 -8.59 10.26
CA SER A 201 32.31 -9.96 10.52
C SER A 201 32.41 -10.26 12.01
N VAL A 202 32.50 -9.21 12.84
CA VAL A 202 32.65 -9.27 14.29
C VAL A 202 31.41 -8.70 14.98
N PRO A 203 31.12 -9.09 16.24
CA PRO A 203 30.08 -8.46 17.06
C PRO A 203 30.23 -6.94 17.12
N SER A 204 29.10 -6.22 17.23
CA SER A 204 29.08 -4.75 17.19
C SER A 204 29.96 -4.11 18.29
N ASP A 205 30.12 -4.75 19.44
CA ASP A 205 30.96 -4.24 20.53
C ASP A 205 32.46 -4.38 20.24
N ASP A 206 32.88 -5.43 19.53
CA ASP A 206 34.27 -5.62 19.07
C ASP A 206 34.61 -4.64 17.94
N ALA A 207 33.67 -4.44 17.00
CA ALA A 207 33.79 -3.42 15.97
C ALA A 207 33.96 -2.01 16.57
N ARG A 208 33.25 -1.71 17.67
CA ARG A 208 33.36 -0.42 18.40
C ARG A 208 34.71 -0.23 19.08
N SER A 209 35.27 -1.29 19.67
CA SER A 209 36.60 -1.28 20.28
C SER A 209 37.68 -0.92 19.25
N VAL A 210 37.64 -1.56 18.08
CA VAL A 210 38.58 -1.27 16.98
C VAL A 210 38.34 0.12 16.39
N ALA A 211 37.08 0.49 16.17
CA ALA A 211 36.66 1.83 15.75
C ALA A 211 37.12 2.96 16.70
N ALA A 212 37.28 2.69 18.00
CA ALA A 212 37.78 3.67 18.96
C ALA A 212 39.25 4.06 18.69
N SER A 213 40.03 3.17 18.06
CA SER A 213 41.45 3.39 17.72
C SER A 213 41.67 4.13 16.39
N LEU A 214 40.66 4.19 15.51
CA LEU A 214 40.72 4.72 14.13
C LEU A 214 40.26 6.19 14.04
N ARG A 215 41.05 7.17 14.51
CA ARG A 215 40.63 8.60 14.52
C ARG A 215 41.62 9.62 13.96
N ARG A 216 42.80 9.20 13.53
CA ARG A 216 43.94 10.09 13.26
C ARG A 216 44.02 10.52 11.81
N THR A 217 43.68 9.65 10.86
CA THR A 217 43.77 9.95 9.42
C THR A 217 42.41 10.10 8.75
N VAL A 218 42.38 10.72 7.55
CA VAL A 218 41.17 10.86 6.73
C VAL A 218 40.62 9.48 6.33
N SER A 219 41.51 8.52 6.05
CA SER A 219 41.13 7.12 5.75
C SER A 219 40.41 6.47 6.92
N GLU A 220 41.00 6.54 8.11
CA GLU A 220 40.44 5.97 9.35
C GLU A 220 39.07 6.56 9.70
N ARG A 221 38.84 7.86 9.46
CA ARG A 221 37.53 8.49 9.68
C ARG A 221 36.46 7.96 8.73
N ARG A 222 36.82 7.66 7.47
CA ARG A 222 35.89 7.03 6.50
C ARG A 222 35.59 5.58 6.88
N GLN A 223 36.60 4.84 7.32
CA GLN A 223 36.44 3.48 7.84
C GLN A 223 35.55 3.43 9.09
N LEU A 224 35.74 4.37 10.03
CA LEU A 224 34.88 4.51 11.20
C LEU A 224 33.43 4.81 10.84
N ALA A 225 33.19 5.72 9.89
CA ALA A 225 31.86 6.02 9.39
C ALA A 225 31.21 4.79 8.71
N LEU A 226 32.00 4.00 7.99
CA LEU A 226 31.55 2.77 7.36
C LEU A 226 31.20 1.69 8.39
N LEU A 227 32.03 1.45 9.41
CA LEU A 227 31.75 0.47 10.46
C LEU A 227 30.48 0.82 11.23
N ARG A 228 30.27 2.10 11.58
CA ARG A 228 29.04 2.59 12.24
C ARG A 228 27.80 2.38 11.38
N LEU A 229 27.92 2.60 10.08
CA LEU A 229 26.81 2.36 9.15
C LEU A 229 26.41 0.88 9.14
N LEU A 230 27.41 -0.02 9.18
CA LEU A 230 27.23 -1.47 9.16
C LEU A 230 26.78 -2.08 10.50
N GLU A 231 26.79 -1.32 11.62
CA GLU A 231 26.24 -1.79 12.91
C GLU A 231 24.74 -2.08 12.84
N SER A 232 24.00 -1.36 11.99
CA SER A 232 22.54 -1.46 11.90
C SER A 232 22.07 -2.60 10.98
N CYS A 233 22.73 -2.79 9.84
CA CYS A 233 22.49 -3.87 8.89
C CYS A 233 23.57 -3.88 7.79
N GLY A 234 23.62 -4.94 6.99
CA GLY A 234 24.49 -4.99 5.80
C GLY A 234 24.09 -4.02 4.71
N GLN A 235 25.07 -3.46 4.05
CA GLN A 235 24.89 -2.44 3.03
C GLN A 235 25.46 -2.90 1.70
N ASP A 236 24.86 -2.44 0.60
CA ASP A 236 25.49 -2.57 -0.70
C ASP A 236 26.82 -1.81 -0.72
N GLU A 237 27.89 -2.39 -1.26
CA GLU A 237 29.24 -1.81 -1.24
C GLU A 237 29.26 -0.41 -1.88
N ALA A 238 28.50 -0.18 -2.96
CA ALA A 238 28.47 1.11 -3.64
C ALA A 238 27.74 2.18 -2.82
N ASP A 239 26.66 1.81 -2.12
CA ASP A 239 25.91 2.73 -1.28
C ASP A 239 26.59 2.97 0.08
N ALA A 240 27.24 1.95 0.63
CA ALA A 240 28.07 2.07 1.82
C ALA A 240 29.22 3.06 1.60
N ARG A 241 29.87 3.02 0.43
CA ARG A 241 30.89 4.01 0.02
C ARG A 241 30.32 5.41 -0.11
N ARG A 242 29.13 5.54 -0.68
CA ARG A 242 28.48 6.85 -0.88
C ARG A 242 28.10 7.51 0.44
N GLN A 243 27.63 6.72 1.40
CA GLN A 243 27.14 7.22 2.70
C GLN A 243 28.26 7.46 3.70
N SER A 244 29.26 6.58 3.74
CA SER A 244 30.42 6.73 4.65
C SER A 244 31.54 7.61 4.08
N GLY A 245 31.49 7.88 2.77
CA GLY A 245 32.59 8.49 2.02
C GLY A 245 33.76 7.55 1.75
N ALA A 246 33.68 6.27 2.17
CA ALA A 246 34.75 5.29 2.00
C ALA A 246 35.10 5.02 0.53
N THR A 247 36.38 4.83 0.29
CA THR A 247 36.94 4.40 -0.99
C THR A 247 37.00 2.89 -1.07
N ARG A 248 37.27 2.35 -2.27
CA ARG A 248 37.43 0.89 -2.44
C ARG A 248 38.60 0.35 -1.62
N ALA A 249 39.70 1.11 -1.54
CA ALA A 249 40.85 0.77 -0.72
C ALA A 249 40.51 0.68 0.77
N ASP A 250 39.67 1.58 1.28
CA ASP A 250 39.25 1.55 2.69
C ASP A 250 38.46 0.27 3.02
N ILE A 251 37.65 -0.22 2.07
CA ILE A 251 36.86 -1.45 2.21
C ILE A 251 37.73 -2.70 2.12
N GLU A 252 38.64 -2.77 1.15
CA GLU A 252 39.58 -3.90 1.05
C GLU A 252 40.43 -4.02 2.33
N GLN A 253 40.89 -2.89 2.88
CA GLN A 253 41.64 -2.90 4.14
C GLN A 253 40.81 -3.42 5.33
N LEU A 254 39.52 -3.08 5.41
CA LEU A 254 38.63 -3.61 6.46
C LEU A 254 38.28 -5.09 6.24
N LEU A 255 38.26 -5.56 4.99
CA LEU A 255 38.10 -6.99 4.64
C LEU A 255 39.35 -7.77 5.03
N GLU A 256 40.55 -7.27 4.71
CA GLU A 256 41.84 -7.85 5.11
C GLU A 256 42.02 -7.92 6.62
N GLN A 257 41.54 -6.88 7.34
CA GLN A 257 41.51 -6.86 8.80
C GLN A 257 40.44 -7.77 9.42
N GLY A 258 39.59 -8.40 8.59
CA GLY A 258 38.53 -9.30 9.05
C GLY A 258 37.41 -8.61 9.82
N LEU A 259 37.28 -7.28 9.73
CA LEU A 259 36.25 -6.50 10.43
C LEU A 259 34.92 -6.51 9.68
N ILE A 260 34.96 -6.62 8.37
CA ILE A 260 33.81 -6.79 7.49
C ILE A 260 33.99 -8.01 6.60
N ARG A 261 32.91 -8.51 6.01
CA ARG A 261 32.90 -9.59 5.01
C ARG A 261 31.96 -9.25 3.88
N ARG A 262 32.30 -9.68 2.67
CA ARG A 262 31.37 -9.72 1.53
C ARG A 262 30.45 -10.93 1.69
N LEU A 263 29.15 -10.70 1.61
CA LEU A 263 28.16 -11.76 1.49
C LEU A 263 27.80 -11.94 0.03
N ALA A 264 27.87 -13.18 -0.45
CA ALA A 264 27.21 -13.56 -1.69
C ALA A 264 25.70 -13.33 -1.51
N LYS A 265 25.10 -12.49 -2.35
CA LYS A 265 23.64 -12.36 -2.43
C LYS A 265 23.11 -13.64 -3.08
N GLY A 266 22.91 -14.68 -2.26
CA GLY A 266 22.51 -16.00 -2.73
C GLY A 266 22.93 -17.17 -1.84
N GLY A 267 23.23 -16.95 -0.56
CA GLY A 267 23.28 -18.04 0.39
C GLY A 267 21.87 -18.60 0.58
N SER A 268 21.63 -19.80 0.04
CA SER A 268 20.62 -20.75 0.49
C SER A 268 20.23 -20.44 1.94
N ALA A 269 19.04 -19.88 2.15
CA ALA A 269 18.40 -20.05 3.44
C ALA A 269 18.40 -21.55 3.67
N ASP A 270 19.07 -22.03 4.72
CA ASP A 270 18.80 -23.37 5.25
C ASP A 270 17.30 -23.57 5.13
N ALA A 271 16.87 -24.56 4.35
CA ALA A 271 15.48 -24.69 3.93
C ALA A 271 14.61 -24.71 5.18
N ALA A 272 14.06 -23.55 5.54
CA ALA A 272 13.29 -23.42 6.76
C ALA A 272 12.11 -24.36 6.58
N ILE A 273 11.94 -25.26 7.54
CA ILE A 273 10.86 -26.24 7.47
C ILE A 273 9.55 -25.44 7.52
N PRO A 274 8.66 -25.56 6.51
CA PRO A 274 7.39 -24.86 6.52
C PRO A 274 6.61 -25.21 7.78
N VAL A 275 6.03 -24.20 8.44
CA VAL A 275 5.17 -24.42 9.59
C VAL A 275 3.87 -25.09 9.10
N PRO A 276 3.51 -26.29 9.60
CA PRO A 276 2.32 -27.00 9.14
C PRO A 276 1.04 -26.19 9.36
N ALA A 277 0.06 -26.40 8.48
CA ALA A 277 -1.22 -25.72 8.56
C ALA A 277 -2.00 -26.19 9.81
N PRO A 278 -2.53 -25.27 10.63
CA PRO A 278 -3.44 -25.64 11.71
C PRO A 278 -4.77 -26.16 11.13
N PRO A 279 -5.50 -27.00 11.88
CA PRO A 279 -6.84 -27.42 11.46
C PRO A 279 -7.78 -26.21 11.39
N LEU A 280 -8.50 -26.10 10.28
CA LEU A 280 -9.49 -25.05 10.05
C LEU A 280 -10.82 -25.37 10.77
N THR A 281 -11.52 -24.34 11.25
CA THR A 281 -12.91 -24.49 11.75
C THR A 281 -13.88 -24.81 10.61
N GLY A 282 -15.10 -25.25 10.93
CA GLY A 282 -16.13 -25.51 9.91
C GLY A 282 -16.43 -24.29 9.02
N GLU A 283 -16.56 -23.10 9.60
CA GLU A 283 -16.76 -21.85 8.84
C GLU A 283 -15.57 -21.56 7.91
N GLN A 284 -14.34 -21.73 8.40
CA GLN A 284 -13.12 -21.53 7.61
C GLN A 284 -13.01 -22.56 6.48
N GLN A 285 -13.37 -23.82 6.72
CA GLN A 285 -13.38 -24.87 5.69
C GLN A 285 -14.35 -24.55 4.56
N VAL A 286 -15.57 -24.11 4.88
CA VAL A 286 -16.59 -23.71 3.89
C VAL A 286 -16.11 -22.50 3.07
N ALA A 287 -15.53 -21.50 3.73
CA ALA A 287 -14.97 -20.33 3.07
C ALA A 287 -13.82 -20.71 2.11
N THR A 288 -12.84 -21.48 2.62
CA THR A 288 -11.70 -21.97 1.82
C THR A 288 -12.17 -22.81 0.64
N ALA A 289 -13.13 -23.73 0.82
CA ALA A 289 -13.62 -24.58 -0.26
C ALA A 289 -14.27 -23.77 -1.39
N SER A 290 -14.98 -22.69 -1.06
CA SER A 290 -15.59 -21.79 -2.06
C SER A 290 -14.52 -21.04 -2.86
N ILE A 291 -13.51 -20.51 -2.17
CA ILE A 291 -12.38 -19.79 -2.80
C ILE A 291 -11.56 -20.75 -3.68
N VAL A 292 -11.20 -21.92 -3.15
CA VAL A 292 -10.46 -22.97 -3.85
C VAL A 292 -11.19 -23.41 -5.12
N ARG A 293 -12.51 -23.60 -5.06
CA ARG A 293 -13.30 -23.94 -6.24
C ARG A 293 -13.15 -22.88 -7.34
N SER A 294 -13.23 -21.58 -6.99
CA SER A 294 -13.03 -20.49 -7.96
C SER A 294 -11.61 -20.47 -8.53
N ILE A 295 -10.59 -20.75 -7.72
CA ILE A 295 -9.20 -20.86 -8.18
C ILE A 295 -9.08 -21.99 -9.21
N ASP A 296 -9.64 -23.16 -8.89
CA ASP A 296 -9.51 -24.37 -9.70
C ASP A 296 -10.28 -24.28 -11.03
N THR A 297 -11.46 -23.67 -11.01
CA THR A 297 -12.26 -23.46 -12.23
C THR A 297 -11.85 -22.20 -13.00
N ARG A 298 -10.89 -21.41 -12.48
CA ARG A 298 -10.59 -20.04 -12.97
C ARG A 298 -11.87 -19.21 -13.14
N GLY A 299 -12.74 -19.26 -12.13
CA GLY A 299 -14.08 -18.66 -12.16
C GLY A 299 -14.09 -17.13 -12.20
N GLY A 300 -12.96 -16.48 -11.86
CA GLY A 300 -12.88 -15.03 -11.84
C GLY A 300 -13.79 -14.37 -10.80
N GLU A 301 -14.00 -15.03 -9.66
CA GLU A 301 -14.92 -14.54 -8.64
C GLU A 301 -14.25 -13.59 -7.65
N THR A 302 -15.05 -12.69 -7.09
CA THR A 302 -14.67 -11.81 -5.98
C THR A 302 -15.51 -12.19 -4.78
N PHE A 303 -14.85 -12.64 -3.71
CA PHE A 303 -15.47 -13.01 -2.44
C PHE A 303 -15.24 -11.91 -1.41
N LEU A 304 -16.26 -11.65 -0.58
CA LEU A 304 -16.11 -10.89 0.66
C LEU A 304 -16.03 -11.88 1.82
N LEU A 305 -14.86 -11.97 2.46
CA LEU A 305 -14.65 -12.71 3.69
C LEU A 305 -14.91 -11.79 4.89
N HIS A 306 -16.15 -11.79 5.35
CA HIS A 306 -16.57 -11.06 6.54
C HIS A 306 -16.33 -11.93 7.78
N GLY A 307 -15.25 -11.65 8.49
CA GLY A 307 -14.87 -12.40 9.68
C GLY A 307 -14.54 -11.50 10.85
N VAL A 308 -15.19 -11.71 12.00
CA VAL A 308 -14.97 -10.91 13.23
C VAL A 308 -13.48 -10.90 13.61
N THR A 309 -13.03 -9.89 14.35
CA THR A 309 -11.60 -9.73 14.64
C THR A 309 -11.07 -10.90 15.47
N GLY A 310 -10.20 -11.73 14.87
CA GLY A 310 -9.71 -12.97 15.51
C GLY A 310 -10.43 -14.25 15.07
N SER A 311 -11.30 -14.20 14.07
CA SER A 311 -11.93 -15.37 13.44
C SER A 311 -11.00 -16.24 12.57
N GLY A 312 -9.71 -15.88 12.48
CA GLY A 312 -8.74 -16.65 11.69
C GLY A 312 -8.81 -16.44 10.18
N LYS A 313 -9.27 -15.27 9.69
CA LYS A 313 -9.23 -14.89 8.26
C LYS A 313 -7.89 -15.19 7.58
N THR A 314 -6.78 -14.94 8.28
CA THR A 314 -5.44 -15.21 7.76
C THR A 314 -5.21 -16.69 7.40
N GLU A 315 -5.77 -17.63 8.16
CA GLU A 315 -5.63 -19.06 7.83
C GLU A 315 -6.40 -19.44 6.56
N VAL A 316 -7.55 -18.81 6.31
CA VAL A 316 -8.28 -18.93 5.04
C VAL A 316 -7.43 -18.39 3.87
N TYR A 317 -6.76 -17.24 4.06
CA TYR A 317 -5.87 -16.68 3.04
C TYR A 317 -4.69 -17.61 2.73
N LEU A 318 -4.05 -18.16 3.78
CA LEU A 318 -2.91 -19.07 3.64
C LEU A 318 -3.33 -20.36 2.93
N ALA A 319 -4.46 -20.97 3.30
CA ALA A 319 -4.97 -22.17 2.64
C ALA A 319 -5.36 -21.92 1.17
N ALA A 320 -5.96 -20.76 0.86
CA ALA A 320 -6.24 -20.37 -0.53
C ALA A 320 -4.94 -20.13 -1.33
N ALA A 321 -3.93 -19.51 -0.72
CA ALA A 321 -2.63 -19.27 -1.34
C ALA A 321 -1.89 -20.58 -1.62
N GLU A 322 -1.94 -21.54 -0.70
CA GLU A 322 -1.38 -22.89 -0.88
C GLU A 322 -1.97 -23.56 -2.11
N ARG A 323 -3.31 -23.59 -2.23
CA ARG A 323 -3.97 -24.15 -3.41
C ARG A 323 -3.60 -23.42 -4.70
N ALA A 324 -3.51 -22.10 -4.68
CA ALA A 324 -3.12 -21.31 -5.84
C ALA A 324 -1.71 -21.70 -6.32
N LEU A 325 -0.76 -21.86 -5.40
CA LEU A 325 0.61 -22.29 -5.71
C LEU A 325 0.67 -23.73 -6.24
N ASP A 326 -0.13 -24.64 -5.67
CA ASP A 326 -0.25 -26.03 -6.12
C ASP A 326 -0.78 -26.13 -7.57
N SER A 327 -1.64 -25.18 -7.97
CA SER A 327 -2.14 -25.03 -9.35
C SER A 327 -1.18 -24.26 -10.27
N ASP A 328 0.08 -24.11 -9.86
CA ASP A 328 1.08 -23.30 -10.56
C ASP A 328 0.67 -21.83 -10.77
N GLY A 329 -0.20 -21.30 -9.91
CA GLY A 329 -0.59 -19.90 -9.88
C GLY A 329 0.29 -19.05 -8.99
N GLY A 330 0.32 -17.74 -9.25
CA GLY A 330 0.91 -16.74 -8.35
C GLY A 330 -0.14 -16.08 -7.45
N VAL A 331 0.33 -15.43 -6.38
CA VAL A 331 -0.52 -14.80 -5.36
C VAL A 331 -0.07 -13.36 -5.10
N ILE A 332 -1.03 -12.42 -5.06
CA ILE A 332 -0.82 -11.07 -4.54
C ILE A 332 -1.58 -10.91 -3.22
N VAL A 333 -0.92 -10.38 -2.20
CA VAL A 333 -1.54 -10.07 -0.91
C VAL A 333 -1.36 -8.59 -0.61
N LEU A 334 -2.46 -7.85 -0.58
CA LEU A 334 -2.47 -6.45 -0.22
C LEU A 334 -2.75 -6.29 1.27
N VAL A 335 -1.95 -5.47 1.93
CA VAL A 335 -2.09 -5.03 3.32
C VAL A 335 -2.19 -3.49 3.37
N PRO A 336 -2.91 -2.89 4.35
CA PRO A 336 -3.20 -1.46 4.32
C PRO A 336 -1.94 -0.57 4.35
N GLU A 337 -0.95 -0.95 5.15
CA GLU A 337 0.34 -0.28 5.29
C GLU A 337 1.39 -1.29 5.76
N ILE A 338 2.51 -1.45 5.04
CA ILE A 338 3.50 -2.51 5.37
C ILE A 338 4.16 -2.29 6.73
N ALA A 339 4.26 -1.06 7.22
CA ALA A 339 4.74 -0.81 8.59
C ALA A 339 3.91 -1.55 9.66
N LEU A 340 2.68 -1.94 9.32
CA LEU A 340 1.74 -2.68 10.17
C LEU A 340 1.59 -4.16 9.77
N ALA A 341 2.33 -4.62 8.74
CA ALA A 341 2.26 -5.99 8.22
C ALA A 341 3.38 -6.98 8.61
N PRO A 342 4.34 -6.71 9.52
CA PRO A 342 5.36 -7.70 9.88
C PRO A 342 4.78 -9.05 10.30
N GLN A 343 3.63 -9.07 10.99
CA GLN A 343 2.95 -10.30 11.41
C GLN A 343 2.42 -11.10 10.22
N THR A 344 1.78 -10.42 9.26
CA THR A 344 1.29 -11.07 8.03
C THR A 344 2.46 -11.60 7.21
N ILE A 345 3.51 -10.80 7.01
CA ILE A 345 4.70 -11.22 6.27
C ILE A 345 5.35 -12.44 6.95
N ALA A 346 5.54 -12.40 8.28
CA ALA A 346 6.13 -13.52 9.01
C ALA A 346 5.30 -14.80 8.90
N ARG A 347 3.97 -14.72 8.93
CA ARG A 347 3.08 -15.89 8.73
C ARG A 347 3.20 -16.47 7.33
N PHE A 348 3.23 -15.62 6.30
CA PHE A 348 3.40 -16.07 4.92
C PHE A 348 4.80 -16.65 4.67
N GLU A 349 5.86 -16.04 5.21
CA GLU A 349 7.23 -16.57 5.08
C GLU A 349 7.38 -17.90 5.83
N ALA A 350 6.75 -18.04 7.01
CA ALA A 350 6.77 -19.28 7.77
C ALA A 350 6.00 -20.42 7.05
N ARG A 351 4.90 -20.10 6.35
CA ARG A 351 4.13 -21.09 5.58
C ARG A 351 4.74 -21.38 4.21
N PHE A 352 5.36 -20.40 3.56
CA PHE A 352 5.94 -20.50 2.22
C PHE A 352 7.40 -19.97 2.16
N PRO A 353 8.35 -20.64 2.84
CA PRO A 353 9.73 -20.18 2.92
C PRO A 353 10.35 -19.96 1.54
N GLY A 354 10.93 -18.77 1.32
CA GLY A 354 11.61 -18.42 0.07
C GLY A 354 10.71 -18.07 -1.12
N GLN A 355 9.38 -18.18 -0.99
CA GLN A 355 8.42 -17.87 -2.06
C GLN A 355 7.88 -16.43 -2.02
N VAL A 356 8.15 -15.70 -0.93
CA VAL A 356 7.50 -14.43 -0.62
C VAL A 356 8.39 -13.24 -0.95
N ALA A 357 7.89 -12.34 -1.79
CA ALA A 357 8.45 -11.04 -2.08
C ALA A 357 7.66 -9.96 -1.35
N VAL A 358 8.34 -8.90 -0.89
CA VAL A 358 7.70 -7.78 -0.18
C VAL A 358 7.91 -6.48 -0.96
N HIS A 359 6.86 -5.67 -1.11
CA HIS A 359 6.92 -4.41 -1.85
C HIS A 359 6.24 -3.23 -1.13
N HIS A 360 7.04 -2.30 -0.59
CA HIS A 360 6.58 -1.00 -0.03
C HIS A 360 7.45 0.18 -0.45
N SER A 361 6.91 1.37 -0.22
CA SER A 361 7.59 2.68 -0.31
C SER A 361 8.81 2.83 0.61
N GLY A 362 8.91 2.04 1.69
CA GLY A 362 10.04 2.11 2.62
C GLY A 362 11.28 1.33 2.18
N LEU A 363 11.19 0.52 1.11
CA LEU A 363 12.34 -0.16 0.55
C LEU A 363 13.26 0.80 -0.18
N SER A 364 14.56 0.52 -0.14
CA SER A 364 15.50 1.20 -1.03
C SER A 364 15.13 0.95 -2.50
N ARG A 365 15.50 1.85 -3.40
CA ARG A 365 15.26 1.65 -4.84
C ARG A 365 15.92 0.38 -5.37
N ALA A 366 17.03 -0.04 -4.76
CA ALA A 366 17.72 -1.27 -5.13
C ALA A 366 16.91 -2.50 -4.69
N ASP A 367 16.47 -2.54 -3.42
CA ASP A 367 15.71 -3.68 -2.88
C ASP A 367 14.35 -3.82 -3.56
N ALA A 368 13.64 -2.71 -3.80
CA ALA A 368 12.38 -2.73 -4.51
C ALA A 368 12.52 -3.29 -5.95
N ARG A 369 13.63 -2.97 -6.63
CA ARG A 369 13.92 -3.51 -7.96
C ARG A 369 14.31 -4.98 -7.91
N GLU A 370 15.02 -5.40 -6.87
CA GLU A 370 15.40 -6.80 -6.69
C GLU A 370 14.17 -7.67 -6.39
N GLN A 371 13.31 -7.26 -5.46
CA GLN A 371 12.05 -7.96 -5.19
C GLN A 371 11.17 -8.02 -6.45
N TRP A 372 11.10 -6.91 -7.21
CA TRP A 372 10.40 -6.90 -8.50
C TRP A 372 11.00 -7.88 -9.51
N ARG A 373 12.33 -7.97 -9.61
CA ARG A 373 13.03 -8.95 -10.46
C ARG A 373 12.68 -10.37 -10.05
N GLN A 374 12.75 -10.69 -8.76
CA GLN A 374 12.47 -12.04 -8.23
C GLN A 374 11.04 -12.49 -8.58
N VAL A 375 10.07 -11.59 -8.48
CA VAL A 375 8.68 -11.85 -8.90
C VAL A 375 8.59 -11.99 -10.42
N TYR A 376 9.20 -11.06 -11.16
CA TYR A 376 9.18 -11.06 -12.63
C TYR A 376 9.83 -12.33 -13.22
N SER A 377 10.89 -12.85 -12.60
CA SER A 377 11.56 -14.08 -13.00
C SER A 377 10.83 -15.35 -12.57
N GLY A 378 9.82 -15.24 -11.69
CA GLY A 378 9.13 -16.38 -11.08
C GLY A 378 9.92 -17.06 -9.96
N GLU A 379 11.01 -16.44 -9.47
CA GLU A 379 11.78 -16.93 -8.31
C GLU A 379 10.91 -16.88 -7.04
N LYS A 380 10.06 -15.85 -6.95
CA LYS A 380 9.07 -15.68 -5.89
C LYS A 380 7.69 -15.60 -6.51
N ARG A 381 6.76 -16.43 -6.02
CA ARG A 381 5.39 -16.52 -6.56
C ARG A 381 4.36 -15.76 -5.74
N ILE A 382 4.71 -15.35 -4.52
CA ILE A 382 3.84 -14.56 -3.64
C ILE A 382 4.40 -13.16 -3.55
N LEU A 383 3.59 -12.15 -3.85
CA LEU A 383 3.94 -10.74 -3.66
C LEU A 383 3.04 -10.12 -2.60
N ILE A 384 3.65 -9.72 -1.49
CA ILE A 384 2.96 -9.04 -0.39
C ILE A 384 3.29 -7.56 -0.44
N GLY A 385 2.28 -6.69 -0.36
CA GLY A 385 2.56 -5.34 0.08
C GLY A 385 1.41 -4.37 0.12
N ALA A 386 1.76 -3.08 0.12
CA ALA A 386 0.75 -2.04 0.14
C ALA A 386 0.02 -1.99 -1.20
N ARG A 387 -0.89 -1.03 -1.35
CA ARG A 387 -1.70 -0.81 -2.56
C ARG A 387 -0.96 -0.98 -3.91
N SER A 388 0.29 -0.50 -4.04
CA SER A 388 1.04 -0.58 -5.31
C SER A 388 1.49 -1.98 -5.70
N ALA A 389 1.53 -2.94 -4.76
CA ALA A 389 1.89 -4.32 -5.05
C ALA A 389 0.90 -5.00 -6.02
N LEU A 390 -0.33 -4.47 -6.14
CA LEU A 390 -1.36 -4.96 -7.06
C LEU A 390 -0.91 -5.00 -8.53
N PHE A 391 0.04 -4.14 -8.91
CA PHE A 391 0.57 -4.06 -10.28
C PHE A 391 1.85 -4.85 -10.50
N GLY A 392 2.29 -5.62 -9.49
CA GLY A 392 3.49 -6.45 -9.59
C GLY A 392 3.36 -7.53 -10.66
N PRO A 393 4.48 -7.94 -11.28
CA PRO A 393 4.48 -8.83 -12.44
C PRO A 393 4.42 -10.30 -12.01
N VAL A 394 3.46 -10.64 -11.15
CA VAL A 394 3.27 -12.01 -10.66
C VAL A 394 2.83 -12.90 -11.83
N ARG A 395 3.63 -13.91 -12.15
CA ARG A 395 3.33 -14.86 -13.23
C ARG A 395 2.13 -15.73 -12.87
N ASP A 396 1.30 -15.99 -13.88
CA ASP A 396 0.12 -16.85 -13.76
C ASP A 396 -0.73 -16.53 -12.52
N LEU A 397 -0.95 -15.23 -12.28
CA LEU A 397 -1.69 -14.74 -11.11
C LEU A 397 -3.05 -15.47 -11.02
N ALA A 398 -3.28 -16.15 -9.90
CA ALA A 398 -4.50 -16.93 -9.65
C ALA A 398 -5.33 -16.36 -8.49
N LEU A 399 -4.66 -15.68 -7.54
CA LEU A 399 -5.29 -15.19 -6.33
C LEU A 399 -4.81 -13.77 -5.97
N VAL A 400 -5.76 -12.87 -5.69
CA VAL A 400 -5.53 -11.57 -5.08
C VAL A 400 -6.26 -11.52 -3.74
N ILE A 401 -5.53 -11.28 -2.66
CA ILE A 401 -6.09 -11.08 -1.32
C ILE A 401 -5.95 -9.61 -0.95
N ILE A 402 -7.01 -8.99 -0.44
CA ILE A 402 -6.98 -7.65 0.14
C ILE A 402 -7.44 -7.77 1.59
N ASP A 403 -6.50 -7.66 2.53
CA ASP A 403 -6.80 -7.71 3.96
C ASP A 403 -7.21 -6.34 4.50
N GLU A 404 -8.12 -6.30 5.47
CA GLU A 404 -8.73 -5.06 5.97
C GLU A 404 -9.25 -4.16 4.83
N GLU A 405 -10.01 -4.73 3.88
CA GLU A 405 -10.40 -4.08 2.61
C GLU A 405 -11.10 -2.71 2.76
N HIS A 406 -11.75 -2.48 3.90
CA HIS A 406 -12.44 -1.25 4.26
C HIS A 406 -11.48 -0.06 4.49
N GLU A 407 -10.17 -0.31 4.50
CA GLU A 407 -9.16 0.71 4.73
C GLU A 407 -9.05 1.73 3.60
N TRP A 408 -9.21 3.00 3.96
CA TRP A 408 -9.16 4.12 3.00
C TRP A 408 -7.80 4.26 2.30
N THR A 409 -6.73 3.68 2.84
CA THR A 409 -5.39 3.69 2.20
C THR A 409 -5.36 2.92 0.89
N TYR A 410 -6.34 2.06 0.61
CA TYR A 410 -6.51 1.40 -0.68
C TYR A 410 -6.97 2.33 -1.81
N LYS A 411 -7.43 3.54 -1.49
CA LYS A 411 -7.65 4.62 -2.46
C LYS A 411 -6.40 5.50 -2.58
N GLN A 412 -5.87 5.61 -3.79
CA GLN A 412 -4.81 6.56 -4.09
C GLN A 412 -5.35 7.99 -4.05
N GLN A 413 -4.65 8.86 -3.32
CA GLN A 413 -4.97 10.28 -3.21
C GLN A 413 -4.24 11.09 -4.28
N ASP A 414 -2.93 11.27 -4.15
CA ASP A 414 -2.10 11.93 -5.16
C ASP A 414 -0.74 11.23 -5.29
N PRO A 415 -0.10 11.30 -6.47
CA PRO A 415 -0.62 11.84 -7.73
C PRO A 415 -1.69 10.93 -8.38
N GLN A 416 -2.28 11.37 -9.49
CA GLN A 416 -3.12 10.53 -10.38
C GLN A 416 -2.40 9.21 -10.74
N PRO A 417 -3.14 8.09 -10.93
CA PRO A 417 -4.55 8.02 -11.34
C PRO A 417 -5.63 7.96 -10.26
N ARG A 418 -5.30 8.07 -8.97
CA ARG A 418 -6.28 8.06 -7.86
C ARG A 418 -7.18 6.82 -7.85
N TYR A 419 -6.64 5.67 -8.20
CA TYR A 419 -7.42 4.43 -8.26
C TYR A 419 -7.78 3.89 -6.88
N HIS A 420 -8.81 3.04 -6.82
CA HIS A 420 -9.14 2.20 -5.66
C HIS A 420 -8.70 0.75 -5.90
N ALA A 421 -7.93 0.17 -4.97
CA ALA A 421 -7.36 -1.18 -5.12
C ALA A 421 -8.43 -2.27 -5.26
N THR A 422 -9.48 -2.22 -4.43
CA THR A 422 -10.59 -3.20 -4.47
C THR A 422 -11.34 -3.18 -5.81
N ALA A 423 -11.53 -2.00 -6.41
CA ALA A 423 -12.15 -1.85 -7.72
C ALA A 423 -11.28 -2.46 -8.83
N ILE A 424 -9.95 -2.27 -8.77
CA ILE A 424 -9.02 -2.89 -9.72
C ILE A 424 -8.98 -4.41 -9.53
N ALA A 425 -8.91 -4.92 -8.30
CA ALA A 425 -8.92 -6.36 -8.05
C ALA A 425 -10.23 -7.02 -8.55
N THR A 426 -11.36 -6.34 -8.37
CA THR A 426 -12.65 -6.77 -8.94
C THR A 426 -12.61 -6.80 -10.48
N GLU A 427 -12.00 -5.80 -11.11
CA GLU A 427 -11.83 -5.78 -12.57
C GLU A 427 -10.86 -6.88 -13.05
N MET A 428 -9.77 -7.14 -12.32
CA MET A 428 -8.85 -8.25 -12.59
C MET A 428 -9.58 -9.59 -12.47
N SER A 429 -10.46 -9.76 -11.49
CA SER A 429 -11.28 -10.96 -11.37
C SER A 429 -12.15 -11.18 -12.60
N ARG A 430 -12.79 -10.12 -13.10
CA ARG A 430 -13.66 -10.18 -14.29
C ARG A 430 -12.89 -10.39 -15.59
N SER A 431 -11.83 -9.63 -15.81
CA SER A 431 -11.11 -9.57 -17.09
C SER A 431 -10.00 -10.62 -17.22
N TRP A 432 -9.37 -11.02 -16.10
CA TRP A 432 -8.23 -11.94 -16.10
C TRP A 432 -8.57 -13.32 -15.54
N SER A 433 -9.82 -13.53 -15.08
CA SER A 433 -10.29 -14.76 -14.43
C SER A 433 -9.53 -15.09 -13.13
N VAL A 434 -9.10 -14.06 -12.41
CA VAL A 434 -8.37 -14.17 -11.14
C VAL A 434 -9.36 -14.26 -9.98
N THR A 435 -9.11 -15.12 -8.99
CA THR A 435 -9.93 -15.12 -7.78
C THR A 435 -9.50 -13.97 -6.87
N SER A 436 -10.44 -13.15 -6.40
CA SER A 436 -10.17 -12.08 -5.43
C SER A 436 -10.86 -12.35 -4.10
N VAL A 437 -10.17 -12.12 -2.99
CA VAL A 437 -10.71 -12.23 -1.63
C VAL A 437 -10.55 -10.89 -0.94
N LEU A 438 -11.66 -10.22 -0.66
CA LEU A 438 -11.74 -8.99 0.12
C LEU A 438 -12.02 -9.40 1.57
N GLY A 439 -11.07 -9.20 2.47
CA GLY A 439 -11.18 -9.66 3.85
C GLY A 439 -11.36 -8.51 4.81
N SER A 440 -12.32 -8.62 5.73
CA SER A 440 -12.57 -7.57 6.72
C SER A 440 -13.38 -8.07 7.90
N ALA A 441 -13.12 -7.49 9.08
CA ALA A 441 -14.03 -7.64 10.24
C ALA A 441 -15.18 -6.62 10.21
N THR A 442 -14.99 -5.52 9.50
CA THR A 442 -15.94 -4.41 9.39
C THR A 442 -16.00 -3.95 7.93
N PRO A 443 -16.61 -4.74 7.03
CA PRO A 443 -16.57 -4.47 5.60
C PRO A 443 -17.07 -3.07 5.23
N ASP A 444 -16.49 -2.47 4.19
CA ASP A 444 -17.04 -1.29 3.54
C ASP A 444 -18.44 -1.61 3.02
N LEU A 445 -19.36 -0.67 3.18
CA LEU A 445 -20.76 -0.87 2.83
C LEU A 445 -20.97 -1.20 1.35
N ALA A 446 -20.13 -0.68 0.45
CA ALA A 446 -20.20 -1.01 -0.96
C ALA A 446 -19.76 -2.45 -1.22
N SER A 447 -18.69 -2.91 -0.57
CA SER A 447 -18.22 -4.30 -0.63
C SER A 447 -19.29 -5.27 -0.09
N MET A 448 -19.93 -4.93 1.05
CA MET A 448 -21.02 -5.73 1.62
C MET A 448 -22.23 -5.80 0.70
N ALA A 449 -22.67 -4.66 0.15
CA ALA A 449 -23.81 -4.62 -0.76
C ALA A 449 -23.57 -5.45 -2.03
N ALA A 450 -22.37 -5.35 -2.61
CA ALA A 450 -21.99 -6.13 -3.78
C ALA A 450 -21.96 -7.65 -3.49
N ALA A 451 -21.48 -8.05 -2.31
CA ALA A 451 -21.45 -9.46 -1.90
C ALA A 451 -22.85 -10.01 -1.59
N ARG A 452 -23.70 -9.25 -0.90
CA ARG A 452 -25.10 -9.65 -0.60
C ARG A 452 -25.96 -9.77 -1.86
N GLY A 453 -25.72 -8.93 -2.86
CA GLY A 453 -26.43 -8.99 -4.14
C GLY A 453 -26.12 -10.22 -5.00
N ARG A 454 -25.13 -11.05 -4.61
CA ARG A 454 -24.72 -12.25 -5.37
C ARG A 454 -24.56 -13.46 -4.46
N SER A 455 -25.43 -14.45 -4.65
CA SER A 455 -25.42 -15.69 -3.86
C SER A 455 -24.05 -16.37 -3.89
N GLY A 456 -23.58 -16.83 -2.73
CA GLY A 456 -22.32 -17.57 -2.58
C GLY A 456 -21.04 -16.72 -2.51
N ARG A 457 -21.12 -15.39 -2.58
CA ARG A 457 -19.93 -14.50 -2.56
C ARG A 457 -19.61 -13.88 -1.20
N LEU A 458 -20.57 -13.88 -0.29
CA LEU A 458 -20.36 -13.48 1.11
C LEU A 458 -19.98 -14.73 1.93
N LEU A 459 -18.76 -14.74 2.44
CA LEU A 459 -18.22 -15.80 3.29
C LEU A 459 -18.12 -15.26 4.72
N MET A 460 -18.80 -15.90 5.66
CA MET A 460 -18.92 -15.43 7.05
C MET A 460 -18.06 -16.27 7.98
N LEU A 461 -17.26 -15.60 8.82
CA LEU A 461 -16.60 -16.21 9.99
C LEU A 461 -17.08 -15.48 11.26
N ARG A 462 -18.09 -16.04 11.92
CA ARG A 462 -18.82 -15.37 13.01
C ARG A 462 -18.10 -15.52 14.34
N ASP A 463 -17.41 -16.63 14.52
CA ASP A 463 -16.79 -16.98 15.77
C ASP A 463 -15.36 -16.45 15.85
N ARG A 464 -15.01 -15.92 17.02
CA ARG A 464 -13.63 -15.55 17.34
C ARG A 464 -12.90 -16.80 17.80
N VAL A 465 -11.70 -17.05 17.27
CA VAL A 465 -10.94 -18.25 17.57
C VAL A 465 -9.60 -17.91 18.23
N GLN A 466 -9.19 -18.76 19.16
CA GLN A 466 -7.86 -18.78 19.75
C GLN A 466 -7.16 -20.08 19.35
N SER A 467 -5.85 -20.00 19.07
CA SER A 467 -5.05 -21.19 18.81
C SER A 467 -5.01 -22.09 20.04
N GLY A 468 -5.61 -23.28 19.95
CA GLY A 468 -5.51 -24.32 20.98
C GLY A 468 -4.44 -25.36 20.65
N ALA A 469 -4.11 -26.21 21.63
CA ALA A 469 -3.05 -27.22 21.48
C ALA A 469 -3.33 -28.24 20.36
N HIS A 470 -4.59 -28.52 20.04
CA HIS A 470 -4.98 -29.54 19.03
C HIS A 470 -5.98 -29.00 18.00
N ALA A 471 -6.79 -28.00 18.35
CA ALA A 471 -7.76 -27.37 17.48
C ALA A 471 -8.00 -25.90 17.91
N PRO A 472 -8.46 -25.02 17.01
CA PRO A 472 -8.91 -23.68 17.39
C PRO A 472 -10.08 -23.75 18.37
N ILE A 473 -10.04 -22.91 19.42
CA ILE A 473 -11.06 -22.79 20.47
C ILE A 473 -11.86 -21.52 20.21
N VAL A 474 -13.20 -21.62 20.22
CA VAL A 474 -14.08 -20.45 20.11
C VAL A 474 -14.08 -19.67 21.43
N ILE A 475 -13.87 -18.35 21.35
CA ILE A 475 -13.86 -17.43 22.49
C ILE A 475 -14.95 -16.38 22.35
N PRO A 476 -15.53 -15.87 23.46
CA PRO A 476 -16.60 -14.88 23.40
C PRO A 476 -16.11 -13.51 22.89
N GLN A 477 -17.06 -12.70 22.43
CA GLN A 477 -16.81 -11.29 22.13
C GLN A 477 -16.56 -10.50 23.43
N PRO A 478 -15.72 -9.45 23.39
CA PRO A 478 -15.47 -8.61 24.56
C PRO A 478 -16.72 -7.78 24.88
N ILE A 479 -16.93 -7.54 26.17
CA ILE A 479 -18.00 -6.66 26.64
C ILE A 479 -17.62 -5.21 26.33
N VAL A 480 -18.53 -4.46 25.73
CA VAL A 480 -18.36 -3.04 25.40
C VAL A 480 -19.34 -2.21 26.21
N ASP A 481 -18.83 -1.38 27.11
CA ASP A 481 -19.62 -0.40 27.87
C ASP A 481 -19.58 0.95 27.16
N VAL A 482 -20.76 1.52 26.88
CA VAL A 482 -20.89 2.89 26.36
C VAL A 482 -21.19 3.83 27.52
N VAL A 483 -20.37 4.87 27.68
CA VAL A 483 -20.49 5.86 28.75
C VAL A 483 -20.90 7.21 28.17
N ASP A 484 -22.00 7.76 28.69
CA ASP A 484 -22.45 9.12 28.36
C ASP A 484 -21.63 10.17 29.12
N MET A 485 -20.79 10.89 28.40
CA MET A 485 -19.94 11.95 28.96
C MET A 485 -20.74 13.20 29.36
N ARG A 486 -22.00 13.35 28.93
CA ARG A 486 -22.91 14.42 29.38
C ARG A 486 -23.31 14.21 30.83
N GLU A 487 -23.62 12.98 31.20
CA GLU A 487 -23.99 12.62 32.58
C GLU A 487 -22.80 12.75 33.53
N GLU A 488 -21.61 12.31 33.10
CA GLU A 488 -20.37 12.49 33.86
C GLU A 488 -20.09 13.98 34.11
N LEU A 489 -20.26 14.83 33.08
CA LEU A 489 -20.11 16.28 33.22
C LEU A 489 -21.16 16.88 34.17
N ALA A 490 -22.42 16.43 34.08
CA ALA A 490 -23.49 16.87 34.98
C ALA A 490 -23.22 16.47 36.44
N ALA A 491 -22.62 15.30 36.65
CA ALA A 491 -22.17 14.80 37.95
C ALA A 491 -20.89 15.51 38.47
N GLY A 492 -20.38 16.53 37.78
CA GLY A 492 -19.22 17.31 38.20
C GLY A 492 -17.88 16.72 37.79
N VAL A 493 -17.84 15.63 37.04
CA VAL A 493 -16.59 15.06 36.51
C VAL A 493 -16.04 16.01 35.44
N ARG A 494 -14.79 16.42 35.60
CA ARG A 494 -14.06 17.32 34.67
C ARG A 494 -12.82 16.65 34.08
N SER A 495 -12.63 15.35 34.32
CA SER A 495 -11.57 14.55 33.71
C SER A 495 -11.98 14.10 32.31
N VAL A 496 -10.98 13.75 31.51
CA VAL A 496 -11.15 13.11 30.19
C VAL A 496 -11.52 11.63 30.31
N PHE A 497 -11.33 11.06 31.49
CA PHE A 497 -11.80 9.73 31.85
C PHE A 497 -13.10 9.85 32.65
N SER A 498 -14.12 9.14 32.19
CA SER A 498 -15.29 8.77 32.97
C SER A 498 -14.86 7.96 34.19
N ARG A 499 -15.68 7.98 35.23
CA ARG A 499 -15.46 7.16 36.44
C ARG A 499 -15.26 5.69 36.11
N LEU A 500 -15.99 5.15 35.13
CA LEU A 500 -15.89 3.75 34.73
C LEU A 500 -14.54 3.41 34.10
N LEU A 501 -14.09 4.22 33.12
CA LEU A 501 -12.79 4.02 32.47
C LEU A 501 -11.65 4.18 33.48
N ASP A 502 -11.77 5.16 34.35
CA ASP A 502 -10.77 5.43 35.39
C ASP A 502 -10.58 4.26 36.36
N GLN A 503 -11.69 3.71 36.84
CA GLN A 503 -11.69 2.54 37.72
C GLN A 503 -11.12 1.32 37.02
N ALA A 504 -11.50 1.08 35.76
CA ALA A 504 -11.00 -0.04 34.98
C ALA A 504 -9.48 0.06 34.73
N ILE A 505 -8.97 1.25 34.42
CA ILE A 505 -7.53 1.48 34.27
C ILE A 505 -6.81 1.20 35.58
N SER A 506 -7.31 1.73 36.70
CA SER A 506 -6.69 1.55 38.01
C SER A 506 -6.58 0.08 38.41
N GLN A 507 -7.67 -0.69 38.24
CA GLN A 507 -7.69 -2.13 38.54
C GLN A 507 -6.77 -2.94 37.63
N ALA A 508 -6.68 -2.60 36.34
CA ALA A 508 -5.77 -3.27 35.42
C ALA A 508 -4.30 -3.00 35.77
N LEU A 509 -3.96 -1.77 36.17
CA LEU A 509 -2.62 -1.43 36.62
C LEU A 509 -2.23 -2.15 37.92
N GLU A 510 -3.15 -2.27 38.89
CA GLU A 510 -2.96 -3.04 40.13
C GLU A 510 -2.64 -4.52 39.86
N ARG A 511 -3.23 -5.09 38.80
CA ARG A 511 -3.00 -6.48 38.36
C ARG A 511 -1.83 -6.63 37.39
N GLU A 512 -1.08 -5.56 37.15
CA GLU A 512 0.02 -5.50 36.18
C GLU A 512 -0.37 -5.89 34.73
N GLU A 513 -1.64 -5.69 34.38
CA GLU A 513 -2.16 -5.96 33.05
C GLU A 513 -1.85 -4.81 32.08
N GLN A 514 -2.10 -5.02 30.78
CA GLN A 514 -1.85 -4.01 29.76
C GLN A 514 -3.13 -3.31 29.32
N ILE A 515 -3.00 -2.03 29.02
CA ILE A 515 -4.11 -1.12 28.74
C ILE A 515 -3.88 -0.45 27.39
N LEU A 516 -4.95 -0.35 26.61
CA LEU A 516 -4.97 0.37 25.33
C LEU A 516 -5.89 1.57 25.44
N LEU A 517 -5.37 2.78 25.21
CA LEU A 517 -6.15 4.01 25.16
C LEU A 517 -6.13 4.57 23.74
N PHE A 518 -7.29 4.57 23.12
CA PHE A 518 -7.49 5.00 21.74
C PHE A 518 -8.11 6.40 21.69
N LEU A 519 -7.53 7.24 20.84
CA LEU A 519 -8.09 8.53 20.49
C LEU A 519 -8.25 8.65 18.97
N ASN A 520 -9.48 8.95 18.54
CA ASN A 520 -9.80 9.08 17.13
C ASN A 520 -9.31 10.42 16.60
N ARG A 521 -8.11 10.42 16.01
CA ARG A 521 -7.36 11.56 15.42
C ARG A 521 -6.42 12.24 16.40
N ARG A 522 -5.34 12.76 15.81
CA ARG A 522 -4.37 13.66 16.44
C ARG A 522 -5.14 14.82 17.08
N GLY A 523 -4.82 15.15 18.33
CA GLY A 523 -5.10 16.49 18.83
C GLY A 523 -4.22 17.44 18.05
N MET A 524 -4.75 18.08 17.00
CA MET A 524 -4.16 19.32 16.53
C MET A 524 -4.16 20.24 17.75
N SER A 525 -3.01 20.74 18.19
CA SER A 525 -2.93 21.82 19.17
C SER A 525 -3.33 23.12 18.50
N ALA A 526 -4.55 23.14 17.96
CA ALA A 526 -5.16 24.34 17.44
C ALA A 526 -5.19 25.35 18.57
N LEU A 527 -4.55 26.49 18.37
CA LEU A 527 -4.69 27.58 19.32
C LEU A 527 -6.09 28.15 19.14
N VAL A 528 -6.95 28.05 20.15
CA VAL A 528 -8.36 28.46 20.10
C VAL A 528 -8.62 29.50 21.19
N CYS A 529 -9.45 30.48 20.89
CA CYS A 529 -9.95 31.42 21.88
C CYS A 529 -11.01 30.76 22.75
N ARG A 530 -10.82 30.76 24.07
CA ARG A 530 -11.78 30.20 25.03
C ARG A 530 -13.00 31.09 25.25
N ALA A 531 -12.97 32.34 24.79
CA ALA A 531 -14.09 33.27 24.92
C ALA A 531 -15.07 33.15 23.75
N CYS A 532 -14.59 33.16 22.50
CA CYS A 532 -15.44 33.07 21.32
C CYS A 532 -15.42 31.70 20.61
N GLY A 533 -14.53 30.79 21.00
CA GLY A 533 -14.41 29.47 20.38
C GLY A 533 -13.64 29.44 19.05
N GLU A 534 -13.17 30.59 18.54
CA GLU A 534 -12.52 30.68 17.24
C GLU A 534 -11.06 30.19 17.26
N ALA A 535 -10.65 29.44 16.25
CA ALA A 535 -9.27 28.98 16.11
C ALA A 535 -8.37 30.04 15.45
N VAL A 536 -7.11 30.14 15.88
CA VAL A 536 -6.11 30.97 15.21
C VAL A 536 -5.71 30.27 13.91
N GLU A 537 -6.12 30.86 12.80
CA GLU A 537 -5.93 30.28 11.48
C GLU A 537 -4.59 30.65 10.81
N CYS A 538 -4.24 29.88 9.79
CA CYS A 538 -3.11 30.17 8.91
C CYS A 538 -3.51 31.22 7.88
N GLY A 539 -2.81 32.36 7.81
CA GLY A 539 -3.03 33.36 6.75
C GLY A 539 -2.84 32.83 5.32
N ARG A 540 -2.16 31.69 5.13
CA ARG A 540 -1.95 31.03 3.83
C ARG A 540 -2.86 29.85 3.53
N CYS A 541 -3.52 29.27 4.54
CA CYS A 541 -4.31 28.04 4.36
C CYS A 541 -5.74 28.14 4.90
N SER A 542 -6.05 29.15 5.72
CA SER A 542 -7.32 29.29 6.44
C SER A 542 -7.72 27.98 7.14
N ILE A 543 -6.74 27.39 7.81
CA ILE A 543 -6.92 26.23 8.69
C ILE A 543 -6.35 26.58 10.05
N ALA A 544 -6.90 25.96 11.10
CA ALA A 544 -6.38 26.07 12.45
C ALA A 544 -4.88 25.76 12.50
N MET A 545 -4.12 26.71 13.04
CA MET A 545 -2.66 26.60 13.18
C MET A 545 -2.31 25.78 14.41
N THR A 546 -1.30 24.93 14.27
CA THR A 546 -0.87 24.02 15.34
C THR A 546 0.20 24.66 16.19
N LEU A 547 0.01 24.67 17.51
CA LEU A 547 1.00 25.15 18.47
C LEU A 547 2.14 24.14 18.62
N HIS A 548 3.34 24.53 18.19
CA HIS A 548 4.56 23.78 18.46
C HIS A 548 5.18 24.29 19.77
N ARG A 549 5.54 23.37 20.67
CA ARG A 549 6.15 23.70 21.98
C ARG A 549 7.68 23.61 22.04
N PRO A 550 8.40 22.89 21.15
CA PRO A 550 9.87 22.98 21.09
C PRO A 550 10.40 24.36 20.67
N GLY A 551 9.56 25.22 20.08
CA GLY A 551 9.80 26.65 19.91
C GLY A 551 8.45 27.35 19.91
N PRO A 552 8.26 28.51 20.59
CA PRO A 552 6.94 29.07 20.89
C PRO A 552 6.31 29.75 19.66
N TYR A 553 5.96 28.94 18.66
CA TYR A 553 5.37 29.39 17.41
C TYR A 553 4.23 28.45 17.00
N LEU A 554 3.32 29.00 16.21
CA LEU A 554 2.27 28.27 15.53
C LEU A 554 2.79 27.84 14.15
N GLN A 555 2.54 26.60 13.75
CA GLN A 555 2.88 26.10 12.42
C GLN A 555 1.65 25.56 11.69
N CYS A 556 1.55 25.88 10.41
CA CYS A 556 0.60 25.26 9.51
C CYS A 556 1.13 23.89 9.07
N HIS A 557 0.45 22.79 9.40
CA HIS A 557 0.85 21.47 8.91
C HIS A 557 0.64 21.26 7.41
N GLU A 558 -0.15 22.13 6.77
CA GLU A 558 -0.44 22.00 5.35
C GLU A 558 0.58 22.72 4.46
N CYS A 559 1.02 23.91 4.85
CA CYS A 559 1.99 24.71 4.06
C CYS A 559 3.34 24.93 4.73
N GLY A 560 3.50 24.52 5.99
CA GLY A 560 4.73 24.69 6.76
C GLY A 560 4.95 26.09 7.34
N GLU A 561 4.08 27.06 7.04
CA GLU A 561 4.18 28.45 7.52
C GLU A 561 4.26 28.52 9.04
N ARG A 562 5.19 29.32 9.55
CA ARG A 562 5.37 29.56 10.99
C ARG A 562 4.95 30.99 11.32
N GLN A 563 4.20 31.17 12.40
CA GLN A 563 3.88 32.48 12.96
C GLN A 563 4.10 32.50 14.47
N ALA A 564 4.40 33.67 15.03
CA ALA A 564 4.42 33.84 16.48
C ALA A 564 3.00 33.64 17.07
N ILE A 565 2.93 33.27 18.34
CA ILE A 565 1.65 33.14 19.06
C ILE A 565 1.09 34.57 19.27
N PRO A 566 -0.12 34.89 18.78
CA PRO A 566 -0.72 36.20 19.02
C PRO A 566 -1.10 36.38 20.49
N ARG A 567 -1.00 37.60 21.01
CA ARG A 567 -1.39 37.93 22.40
C ARG A 567 -2.91 38.02 22.58
N LEU A 568 -3.63 38.42 21.52
CA LEU A 568 -5.09 38.58 21.51
C LEU A 568 -5.68 37.75 20.37
N CYS A 569 -6.91 37.26 20.57
CA CYS A 569 -7.65 36.55 19.55
C CYS A 569 -7.89 37.45 18.32
N PRO A 570 -7.52 37.01 17.09
CA PRO A 570 -7.77 37.80 15.88
C PRO A 570 -9.26 38.04 15.58
N ALA A 571 -10.16 37.25 16.17
CA ALA A 571 -11.60 37.31 15.89
C ALA A 571 -12.40 38.14 16.91
N CYS A 572 -12.08 38.04 18.20
CA CYS A 572 -12.82 38.74 19.27
C CYS A 572 -11.95 39.62 20.17
N SER A 573 -10.65 39.69 19.91
CA SER A 573 -9.67 40.45 20.70
C SER A 573 -9.53 40.05 22.18
N ASP A 574 -10.13 38.94 22.62
CA ASP A 574 -9.95 38.38 23.96
C ASP A 574 -8.56 37.70 24.09
N ASP A 575 -7.98 37.74 25.28
CA ASP A 575 -6.62 37.24 25.56
C ASP A 575 -6.58 35.76 25.98
N ARG A 576 -7.74 35.11 26.16
CA ARG A 576 -7.86 33.70 26.57
C ARG A 576 -7.62 32.74 25.41
N LEU A 577 -6.49 32.89 24.73
CA LEU A 577 -5.99 31.95 23.74
C LEU A 577 -5.35 30.75 24.44
N GLY A 578 -5.82 29.56 24.13
CA GLY A 578 -5.29 28.32 24.67
C GLY A 578 -5.21 27.26 23.59
N ALA A 579 -4.25 26.35 23.71
CA ALA A 579 -4.25 25.17 22.86
C ALA A 579 -5.51 24.35 23.18
N MET A 580 -6.45 24.29 22.24
CA MET A 580 -7.45 23.25 22.20
C MET A 580 -6.81 22.08 21.48
N SER A 581 -6.13 21.26 22.26
CA SER A 581 -5.88 19.88 21.89
C SER A 581 -6.43 19.02 23.01
N PHE A 582 -7.09 17.94 22.65
CA PHE A 582 -6.97 16.70 23.40
C PHE A 582 -6.38 15.70 22.41
N GLY A 583 -5.09 15.44 22.52
CA GLY A 583 -4.31 14.56 21.65
C GLY A 583 -3.57 13.50 22.44
N THR A 584 -2.93 12.55 21.75
CA THR A 584 -2.17 11.45 22.37
C THR A 584 -1.15 11.94 23.40
N ALA A 585 -0.45 13.05 23.16
CA ALA A 585 0.50 13.64 24.11
C ALA A 585 -0.14 14.21 25.39
N GLN A 586 -1.38 14.72 25.31
CA GLN A 586 -2.08 15.23 26.49
C GLN A 586 -2.77 14.12 27.26
N LEU A 587 -3.25 13.10 26.55
CA LEU A 587 -3.70 11.86 27.14
C LEU A 587 -2.54 11.19 27.89
N GLU A 588 -1.34 11.16 27.33
CA GLU A 588 -0.11 10.71 28.01
C GLU A 588 0.18 11.53 29.28
N ALA A 589 0.10 12.86 29.19
CA ALA A 589 0.29 13.73 30.35
C ALA A 589 -0.78 13.50 31.44
N GLU A 590 -2.03 13.26 31.04
CA GLU A 590 -3.12 12.93 31.96
C GLU A 590 -2.89 11.58 32.66
N VAL A 591 -2.49 10.56 31.90
CA VAL A 591 -2.15 9.24 32.46
C VAL A 591 -1.02 9.38 33.49
N ARG A 592 0.05 10.10 33.16
CA ARG A 592 1.15 10.35 34.10
C ARG A 592 0.70 11.14 35.33
N ARG A 593 -0.18 12.13 35.17
CA ARG A 593 -0.70 12.92 36.28
C ARG A 593 -1.50 12.06 37.26
N ARG A 594 -2.28 11.10 36.74
CA ARG A 594 -3.20 10.31 37.54
C ARG A 594 -2.59 9.05 38.15
N TRP A 595 -1.71 8.37 37.41
CA TRP A 595 -1.12 7.09 37.84
C TRP A 595 0.41 7.13 37.99
N GLY A 596 1.06 8.29 37.88
CA GLY A 596 2.49 8.45 38.12
C GLY A 596 3.36 7.93 36.97
N ASP A 597 4.46 7.26 37.30
CA ASP A 597 5.50 6.85 36.34
C ASP A 597 5.23 5.48 35.68
N VAL A 598 3.98 5.25 35.28
CA VAL A 598 3.59 4.03 34.56
C VAL A 598 4.31 4.01 33.20
N PRO A 599 4.91 2.87 32.79
CA PRO A 599 5.52 2.74 31.46
C PRO A 599 4.50 2.92 30.34
N ILE A 600 4.59 4.04 29.62
CA ILE A 600 3.69 4.40 28.51
C ILE A 600 4.44 4.29 27.18
N THR A 601 3.84 3.58 26.24
CA THR A 601 4.18 3.67 24.81
C THR A 601 3.17 4.57 24.13
N ARG A 602 3.62 5.69 23.54
CA ARG A 602 2.79 6.50 22.63
C ARG A 602 3.08 6.08 21.19
N TRP A 603 2.04 5.68 20.47
CA TRP A 603 2.14 5.22 19.10
C TRP A 603 1.23 6.04 18.19
N ASP A 604 1.83 7.04 17.55
CA ASP A 604 1.22 7.86 16.52
C ASP A 604 2.20 8.16 15.37
N ARG A 605 1.67 8.74 14.28
CA ARG A 605 2.43 9.02 13.05
C ARG A 605 3.68 9.90 13.26
N ASP A 606 3.72 10.72 14.32
CA ASP A 606 4.84 11.63 14.61
C ASP A 606 5.97 10.93 15.39
N THR A 607 5.66 9.86 16.14
CA THR A 607 6.67 9.05 16.86
C THR A 607 7.48 8.12 15.96
N THR A 608 7.10 7.95 14.69
CA THR A 608 7.55 6.84 13.85
C THR A 608 8.22 7.26 12.54
N VAL A 609 9.01 8.34 12.57
CA VAL A 609 9.63 8.94 11.38
C VAL A 609 10.79 8.09 10.82
N ALA A 610 11.37 7.19 11.62
CA ALA A 610 12.47 6.30 11.23
C ALA A 610 11.99 4.89 10.83
N SER A 611 12.60 4.32 9.79
CA SER A 611 12.39 2.91 9.39
C SER A 611 12.72 1.98 10.56
N GLY A 612 11.81 1.04 10.88
CA GLY A 612 11.96 0.09 12.00
C GLY A 612 11.44 0.56 13.38
N SER A 613 11.07 1.83 13.53
CA SER A 613 10.54 2.36 14.81
C SER A 613 9.24 1.67 15.27
N HIS A 614 8.35 1.34 14.33
CA HIS A 614 7.09 0.64 14.61
C HIS A 614 7.29 -0.75 15.23
N GLU A 615 8.24 -1.53 14.70
CA GLU A 615 8.51 -2.89 15.18
C GLU A 615 9.09 -2.87 16.59
N ALA A 616 9.93 -1.88 16.90
CA ALA A 616 10.45 -1.68 18.24
C ALA A 616 9.32 -1.37 19.23
N LEU A 617 8.45 -0.40 18.93
CA LEU A 617 7.33 -0.04 19.80
C LEU A 617 6.39 -1.24 20.04
N LEU A 618 6.10 -2.02 18.99
CA LEU A 618 5.29 -3.22 19.11
C LEU A 618 5.95 -4.28 19.99
N ARG A 619 7.25 -4.54 19.78
CA ARG A 619 8.01 -5.53 20.54
C ARG A 619 8.12 -5.13 22.02
N ASP A 620 8.26 -3.84 22.29
CA ASP A 620 8.33 -3.28 23.64
C ASP A 620 7.00 -3.45 24.36
N PHE A 621 5.90 -3.07 23.70
CA PHE A 621 4.56 -3.24 24.27
C PHE A 621 4.18 -4.73 24.39
N ALA A 622 4.28 -5.53 23.32
CA ALA A 622 3.94 -6.96 23.36
C ALA A 622 4.82 -7.76 24.33
N GLY A 623 6.07 -7.35 24.53
CA GLY A 623 6.98 -7.92 25.52
C GLY A 623 6.69 -7.51 26.98
N GLY A 624 5.67 -6.69 27.22
CA GLY A 624 5.27 -6.24 28.56
C GLY A 624 6.15 -5.14 29.15
N ARG A 625 7.05 -4.51 28.37
CA ARG A 625 7.89 -3.40 28.85
C ARG A 625 7.12 -2.09 29.00
N SER A 626 5.95 -1.98 28.37
CA SER A 626 4.99 -0.90 28.57
C SER A 626 3.67 -1.44 29.10
N ARG A 627 3.05 -0.73 30.05
CA ARG A 627 1.75 -1.09 30.63
C ARG A 627 0.59 -0.37 29.94
N VAL A 628 0.82 0.85 29.43
CA VAL A 628 -0.20 1.64 28.72
C VAL A 628 0.26 1.94 27.29
N LEU A 629 -0.58 1.59 26.31
CA LEU A 629 -0.42 1.99 24.91
C LEU A 629 -1.42 3.10 24.59
N ILE A 630 -0.92 4.27 24.20
CA ILE A 630 -1.73 5.40 23.77
C ILE A 630 -1.56 5.58 22.28
N GLY A 631 -2.64 5.56 21.51
CA GLY A 631 -2.51 5.69 20.06
C GLY A 631 -3.76 6.14 19.34
N THR A 632 -3.58 6.37 18.04
CA THR A 632 -4.64 6.74 17.11
C THR A 632 -4.95 5.56 16.18
N GLN A 633 -5.35 5.82 14.93
CA GLN A 633 -5.77 4.80 13.97
C GLN A 633 -4.78 3.64 13.79
N MET A 634 -3.48 3.84 14.04
CA MET A 634 -2.47 2.78 13.85
C MET A 634 -2.55 1.65 14.88
N ILE A 635 -2.95 1.93 16.13
CA ILE A 635 -3.03 0.90 17.18
C ILE A 635 -4.27 -0.01 17.04
N ALA A 636 -5.25 0.40 16.23
CA ALA A 636 -6.48 -0.35 15.99
C ALA A 636 -6.34 -1.43 14.90
N LYS A 637 -5.25 -1.40 14.11
CA LYS A 637 -5.10 -2.18 12.86
C LYS A 637 -4.08 -3.31 13.01
N GLY A 638 -4.43 -4.53 12.58
CA GLY A 638 -3.47 -5.61 12.34
C GLY A 638 -2.62 -6.11 13.52
N LEU A 639 -2.70 -5.50 14.71
CA LEU A 639 -1.90 -5.89 15.88
C LEU A 639 -2.60 -6.96 16.71
N ASP A 640 -1.87 -8.02 17.04
CA ASP A 640 -2.26 -9.01 18.04
C ASP A 640 -1.67 -8.66 19.41
N LEU A 641 -2.52 -8.31 20.38
CA LEU A 641 -2.13 -7.81 21.71
C LEU A 641 -2.79 -8.67 22.82
N PRO A 642 -2.32 -9.90 23.05
CA PRO A 642 -3.02 -10.90 23.89
C PRO A 642 -3.13 -10.53 25.37
N ARG A 643 -2.28 -9.62 25.86
CA ARG A 643 -2.21 -9.18 27.26
C ARG A 643 -3.03 -7.92 27.55
N VAL A 644 -3.73 -7.36 26.56
CA VAL A 644 -4.58 -6.19 26.75
C VAL A 644 -5.93 -6.61 27.33
N THR A 645 -6.19 -6.21 28.56
CA THR A 645 -7.44 -6.53 29.30
C THR A 645 -8.40 -5.35 29.35
N VAL A 646 -7.91 -4.11 29.20
CA VAL A 646 -8.74 -2.89 29.13
C VAL A 646 -8.43 -2.11 27.86
N ALA A 647 -9.47 -1.79 27.08
CA ALA A 647 -9.39 -0.86 25.96
C ALA A 647 -10.36 0.31 26.15
N GLY A 648 -9.84 1.54 26.16
CA GLY A 648 -10.64 2.76 26.28
C GLY A 648 -10.67 3.55 24.97
N VAL A 649 -11.86 3.74 24.39
CA VAL A 649 -12.09 4.76 23.34
C VAL A 649 -12.40 6.06 24.06
N VAL A 650 -11.40 6.94 24.15
CA VAL A 650 -11.48 8.12 25.04
C VAL A 650 -12.46 9.18 24.51
N ASN A 651 -12.65 9.24 23.19
CA ASN A 651 -13.66 10.08 22.56
C ASN A 651 -14.07 9.47 21.21
N ALA A 652 -15.32 8.99 21.12
CA ALA A 652 -15.88 8.42 19.90
C ALA A 652 -16.50 9.45 18.95
N ASP A 653 -16.78 10.67 19.41
CA ASP A 653 -17.54 11.69 18.66
C ASP A 653 -16.73 12.37 17.56
N LEU A 654 -15.40 12.31 17.64
CA LEU A 654 -14.51 13.02 16.72
C LEU A 654 -14.74 12.63 15.25
N SER A 655 -15.02 11.36 14.95
CA SER A 655 -15.37 10.91 13.59
C SER A 655 -16.80 11.25 13.18
N LEU A 656 -17.76 11.23 14.13
CA LEU A 656 -19.17 11.53 13.83
C LEU A 656 -19.38 12.96 13.39
N ARG A 657 -18.51 13.89 13.83
CA ARG A 657 -18.58 15.31 13.49
C ARG A 657 -17.83 15.66 12.21
N GLU A 658 -17.22 14.69 11.54
CA GLU A 658 -16.61 14.93 10.23
C GLU A 658 -17.70 15.22 9.20
N SER A 659 -17.50 16.27 8.40
CA SER A 659 -18.40 16.63 7.29
C SER A 659 -18.18 15.72 6.08
N ASP A 660 -18.36 14.42 6.29
CA ASP A 660 -18.18 13.34 5.33
C ASP A 660 -19.34 12.35 5.50
N PHE A 661 -19.95 11.91 4.40
CA PHE A 661 -21.08 10.98 4.45
C PHE A 661 -20.69 9.63 5.06
N ARG A 662 -19.39 9.29 5.09
CA ARG A 662 -18.87 8.07 5.72
C ARG A 662 -18.59 8.21 7.22
N ALA A 663 -18.92 9.33 7.86
CA ALA A 663 -18.62 9.58 9.27
C ALA A 663 -19.14 8.48 10.21
N ALA A 664 -20.39 8.04 10.03
CA ALA A 664 -20.99 6.96 10.83
C ALA A 664 -20.31 5.61 10.59
N GLU A 665 -20.06 5.25 9.34
CA GLU A 665 -19.33 4.04 8.94
C GLU A 665 -17.93 3.98 9.56
N ARG A 666 -17.15 5.06 9.47
CA ARG A 666 -15.83 5.13 10.11
C ARG A 666 -15.92 4.99 11.62
N THR A 667 -16.93 5.60 12.25
CA THR A 667 -17.12 5.51 13.70
C THR A 667 -17.38 4.06 14.12
N PHE A 668 -18.30 3.39 13.42
CA PHE A 668 -18.60 1.97 13.65
C PHE A 668 -17.34 1.10 13.48
N GLN A 669 -16.61 1.27 12.37
CA GLN A 669 -15.39 0.52 12.07
C GLN A 669 -14.34 0.70 13.15
N LEU A 670 -14.08 1.94 13.58
CA LEU A 670 -13.05 2.24 14.57
C LEU A 670 -13.37 1.65 15.95
N ILE A 671 -14.61 1.79 16.42
CA ILE A 671 -15.03 1.21 17.71
C ILE A 671 -14.91 -0.31 17.66
N SER A 672 -15.43 -0.94 16.61
CA SER A 672 -15.39 -2.39 16.42
C SER A 672 -13.97 -2.94 16.33
N GLN A 673 -13.07 -2.23 15.64
CA GLN A 673 -11.65 -2.59 15.56
C GLN A 673 -11.00 -2.54 16.95
N VAL A 674 -11.17 -1.43 17.69
CA VAL A 674 -10.60 -1.26 19.03
C VAL A 674 -11.14 -2.32 19.98
N ALA A 675 -12.44 -2.59 19.94
CA ALA A 675 -13.06 -3.64 20.74
C ALA A 675 -12.44 -5.01 20.43
N GLY A 676 -12.23 -5.31 19.14
CA GLY A 676 -11.58 -6.53 18.69
C GLY A 676 -10.10 -6.71 19.10
N ARG A 677 -9.43 -5.67 19.62
CA ARG A 677 -8.05 -5.74 20.13
C ARG A 677 -7.98 -6.13 21.60
N ALA A 678 -9.04 -5.91 22.38
CA ALA A 678 -9.08 -6.31 23.79
C ALA A 678 -9.41 -7.81 23.94
N GLY A 679 -8.92 -8.42 25.01
CA GLY A 679 -9.37 -9.73 25.48
C GLY A 679 -9.11 -10.88 24.52
N ARG A 680 -7.96 -10.89 23.84
CA ARG A 680 -7.50 -12.02 23.02
C ARG A 680 -6.86 -13.15 23.83
N GLY A 681 -6.43 -12.84 25.05
CA GLY A 681 -5.90 -13.82 26.00
C GLY A 681 -6.99 -14.46 26.86
N ALA A 682 -6.60 -15.48 27.63
CA ALA A 682 -7.49 -16.20 28.56
C ALA A 682 -8.12 -15.31 29.65
N LEU A 683 -7.56 -14.12 29.88
CA LEU A 683 -8.02 -13.15 30.89
C LEU A 683 -9.30 -12.40 30.48
N GLY A 684 -9.76 -12.55 29.22
CA GLY A 684 -10.84 -11.74 28.68
C GLY A 684 -10.46 -10.27 28.57
N GLY A 685 -11.41 -9.42 28.19
CA GLY A 685 -11.16 -7.99 28.09
C GLY A 685 -12.43 -7.15 28.14
N ARG A 686 -12.29 -5.96 28.70
CA ARG A 686 -13.34 -4.95 28.82
C ARG A 686 -13.03 -3.77 27.92
N VAL A 687 -14.02 -3.33 27.17
CA VAL A 687 -13.91 -2.18 26.28
C VAL A 687 -14.84 -1.09 26.79
N ILE A 688 -14.34 0.14 26.93
CA ILE A 688 -15.13 1.27 27.41
C ILE A 688 -15.08 2.37 26.37
N VAL A 689 -16.25 2.77 25.89
CA VAL A 689 -16.43 3.79 24.85
C VAL A 689 -17.05 5.03 25.46
N GLN A 690 -16.34 6.15 25.39
CA GLN A 690 -16.81 7.43 25.92
C GLN A 690 -17.31 8.31 24.79
N THR A 691 -18.53 8.82 24.92
CA THR A 691 -19.18 9.64 23.89
C THR A 691 -20.17 10.63 24.49
N TYR A 692 -20.41 11.73 23.78
CA TYR A 692 -21.50 12.67 24.06
C TYR A 692 -22.80 12.34 23.27
N ALA A 693 -22.77 11.29 22.44
CA ALA A 693 -23.88 10.80 21.63
C ALA A 693 -24.09 9.28 21.84
N PRO A 694 -24.35 8.82 23.08
CA PRO A 694 -24.42 7.38 23.41
C PRO A 694 -25.49 6.62 22.61
N ASP A 695 -26.58 7.30 22.23
CA ASP A 695 -27.71 6.71 21.50
C ASP A 695 -27.50 6.64 19.98
N HIS A 696 -26.37 7.15 19.47
CA HIS A 696 -26.11 7.14 18.03
C HIS A 696 -26.00 5.70 17.51
N TYR A 697 -26.78 5.35 16.48
CA TYR A 697 -26.91 3.97 15.99
C TYR A 697 -25.59 3.29 15.63
N ALA A 698 -24.61 4.04 15.09
CA ALA A 698 -23.28 3.49 14.80
C ALA A 698 -22.50 3.08 16.06
N ILE A 699 -22.70 3.77 17.19
CA ILE A 699 -22.04 3.47 18.46
C ILE A 699 -22.71 2.27 19.12
N THR A 700 -24.05 2.27 19.21
CA THR A 700 -24.80 1.17 19.83
C THR A 700 -24.60 -0.14 19.07
N ALA A 701 -24.63 -0.11 17.74
CA ALA A 701 -24.37 -1.28 16.91
C ALA A 701 -22.92 -1.79 17.06
N ALA A 702 -21.93 -0.90 17.11
CA ALA A 702 -20.53 -1.30 17.34
C ALA A 702 -20.32 -1.90 18.74
N ALA A 703 -20.96 -1.36 19.77
CA ALA A 703 -20.91 -1.90 21.13
C ALA A 703 -21.55 -3.29 21.24
N ALA A 704 -22.62 -3.53 20.47
CA ALA A 704 -23.29 -4.82 20.39
C ALA A 704 -22.58 -5.85 19.48
N HIS A 705 -21.51 -5.46 18.78
CA HIS A 705 -20.87 -6.23 17.71
C HIS A 705 -21.84 -6.63 16.58
N ASP A 706 -22.86 -5.81 16.33
CA ASP A 706 -23.92 -6.08 15.38
C ASP A 706 -23.76 -5.23 14.12
N TYR A 707 -23.11 -5.82 13.11
CA TYR A 707 -22.94 -5.18 11.81
C TYR A 707 -24.28 -4.95 11.10
N ASP A 708 -25.26 -5.83 11.27
CA ASP A 708 -26.54 -5.74 10.57
C ASP A 708 -27.42 -4.61 11.12
N ALA A 709 -27.39 -4.40 12.44
CA ALA A 709 -28.00 -3.26 13.10
C ALA A 709 -27.41 -1.92 12.62
N PHE A 710 -26.13 -1.89 12.25
CA PHE A 710 -25.50 -0.72 11.61
C PHE A 710 -25.87 -0.60 10.11
N TYR A 711 -25.75 -1.71 9.36
CA TYR A 711 -25.91 -1.76 7.91
C TYR A 711 -27.30 -1.28 7.47
N GLY A 712 -28.37 -1.76 8.13
CA GLY A 712 -29.74 -1.46 7.71
C GLY A 712 -30.07 0.04 7.67
N PRO A 713 -29.96 0.77 8.79
CA PRO A 713 -30.20 2.21 8.84
C PRO A 713 -29.31 3.02 7.90
N GLU A 714 -28.01 2.73 7.87
CA GLU A 714 -27.05 3.48 7.04
C GLU A 714 -27.32 3.26 5.55
N MET A 715 -27.64 2.04 5.13
CA MET A 715 -27.98 1.76 3.72
C MET A 715 -29.29 2.40 3.28
N ARG A 716 -30.28 2.55 4.18
CA ARG A 716 -31.50 3.33 3.86
C ARG A 716 -31.16 4.80 3.62
N LEU A 717 -30.38 5.41 4.53
CA LEU A 717 -29.95 6.80 4.40
C LEU A 717 -29.17 7.03 3.10
N ARG A 718 -28.24 6.12 2.75
CA ARG A 718 -27.47 6.23 1.51
C ARG A 718 -28.33 6.04 0.27
N SER A 719 -29.35 5.18 0.31
CA SER A 719 -30.28 5.01 -0.78
C SER A 719 -31.14 6.26 -1.00
N GLU A 720 -31.65 6.86 0.08
CA GLU A 720 -32.47 8.08 0.02
C GLU A 720 -31.69 9.30 -0.49
N LEU A 721 -30.37 9.32 -0.26
CA LEU A 721 -29.49 10.42 -0.60
C LEU A 721 -28.57 10.14 -1.81
N ASP A 722 -28.77 9.05 -2.54
CA ASP A 722 -27.94 8.58 -3.68
C ASP A 722 -26.42 8.55 -3.38
N TYR A 723 -26.05 8.16 -2.16
CA TYR A 723 -24.65 7.97 -1.79
C TYR A 723 -24.18 6.54 -2.14
N PRO A 724 -22.87 6.32 -2.33
CA PRO A 724 -22.32 5.00 -2.58
C PRO A 724 -22.76 3.97 -1.52
N PRO A 725 -23.29 2.80 -1.92
CA PRO A 725 -23.16 2.20 -3.25
C PRO A 725 -24.29 2.48 -4.26
N TYR A 726 -25.32 3.24 -3.90
CA TYR A 726 -26.49 3.47 -4.77
C TYR A 726 -26.25 4.54 -5.84
N GLY A 727 -25.36 5.48 -5.56
CA GLY A 727 -24.87 6.45 -6.53
C GLY A 727 -23.35 6.51 -6.52
N ARG A 728 -22.77 7.14 -7.54
CA ARG A 728 -21.34 7.39 -7.68
C ARG A 728 -21.04 8.86 -7.47
N LEU A 729 -19.83 9.13 -6.99
CA LEU A 729 -19.38 10.48 -6.66
C LEU A 729 -18.19 10.85 -7.55
N ALA A 730 -18.13 12.10 -7.99
CA ALA A 730 -16.93 12.67 -8.57
C ALA A 730 -16.67 14.06 -7.98
N ARG A 731 -15.50 14.25 -7.39
CA ARG A 731 -15.08 15.54 -6.86
C ARG A 731 -14.12 16.21 -7.84
N LEU A 732 -14.48 17.40 -8.29
CA LEU A 732 -13.57 18.27 -9.01
C LEU A 732 -13.01 19.30 -8.04
N THR A 733 -11.73 19.58 -8.13
CA THR A 733 -11.10 20.66 -7.36
C THR A 733 -10.24 21.50 -8.27
N VAL A 734 -10.51 22.81 -8.30
CA VAL A 734 -9.67 23.81 -8.96
C VAL A 734 -8.78 24.49 -7.93
N SER A 735 -7.52 24.74 -8.30
CA SER A 735 -6.58 25.54 -7.52
C SER A 735 -6.10 26.75 -8.32
N ARG A 736 -6.16 27.96 -7.72
CA ARG A 736 -5.67 29.22 -8.31
C ARG A 736 -4.90 30.05 -7.29
N SER A 737 -4.03 30.94 -7.76
CA SER A 737 -3.28 31.87 -6.90
C SER A 737 -4.18 32.89 -6.21
N ALA A 738 -5.24 33.36 -6.88
CA ALA A 738 -6.20 34.31 -6.33
C ALA A 738 -7.57 33.67 -6.09
N ARG A 739 -8.27 34.12 -5.03
CA ARG A 739 -9.60 33.62 -4.68
C ARG A 739 -10.62 33.90 -5.78
N ALA A 740 -10.67 35.13 -6.27
CA ALA A 740 -11.60 35.53 -7.33
C ALA A 740 -11.44 34.69 -8.61
N GLU A 741 -10.20 34.32 -8.96
CA GLU A 741 -9.93 33.41 -10.09
C GLU A 741 -10.43 32.00 -9.84
N ALA A 742 -10.25 31.45 -8.63
CA ALA A 742 -10.77 30.13 -8.28
C ALA A 742 -12.30 30.10 -8.30
N ASP A 743 -12.93 31.17 -7.80
CA ASP A 743 -14.38 31.34 -7.74
C ASP A 743 -14.97 31.43 -9.16
N ALA A 744 -14.44 32.34 -9.98
CA ALA A 744 -14.88 32.54 -11.35
C ALA A 744 -14.70 31.27 -12.23
N GLU A 745 -13.58 30.57 -12.07
CA GLU A 745 -13.31 29.33 -12.83
C GLU A 745 -14.24 28.19 -12.38
N ALA A 746 -14.49 28.05 -11.07
CA ALA A 746 -15.42 27.04 -10.57
C ALA A 746 -16.86 27.33 -11.02
N GLU A 747 -17.28 28.60 -11.03
CA GLU A 747 -18.59 29.01 -11.55
C GLU A 747 -18.72 28.79 -13.06
N ARG A 748 -17.65 29.05 -13.84
CA ARG A 748 -17.62 28.76 -15.29
C ARG A 748 -17.89 27.28 -15.53
N VAL A 749 -17.13 26.40 -14.87
CA VAL A 749 -17.29 24.95 -15.00
C VAL A 749 -18.66 24.48 -14.49
N LEU A 750 -19.19 25.06 -13.41
CA LEU A 750 -20.55 24.75 -12.96
C LEU A 750 -21.61 25.06 -14.03
N ARG A 751 -21.50 26.21 -14.72
CA ARG A 751 -22.43 26.57 -15.80
C ARG A 751 -22.35 25.58 -16.97
N GLU A 752 -21.14 25.19 -17.37
CA GLU A 752 -20.92 24.20 -18.43
C GLU A 752 -21.50 22.83 -18.06
N LEU A 753 -21.27 22.35 -16.83
CA LEU A 753 -21.84 21.09 -16.35
C LEU A 753 -23.37 21.11 -16.36
N ARG A 754 -23.99 22.22 -15.95
CA ARG A 754 -25.46 22.37 -15.99
C ARG A 754 -26.00 22.36 -17.42
N GLN A 755 -25.29 22.97 -18.37
CA GLN A 755 -25.67 22.96 -19.79
C GLN A 755 -25.49 21.58 -20.44
N LEU A 756 -24.41 20.87 -20.13
CA LEU A 756 -24.19 19.50 -20.61
C LEU A 756 -25.27 18.57 -20.05
N ARG A 757 -25.62 18.74 -18.77
CA ARG A 757 -26.71 18.01 -18.14
C ARG A 757 -28.05 18.24 -18.84
N SER A 758 -28.40 19.48 -19.18
CA SER A 758 -29.69 19.75 -19.84
C SER A 758 -29.81 19.13 -21.23
N ARG A 759 -28.70 18.75 -21.86
CA ARG A 759 -28.64 18.13 -23.18
C ARG A 759 -28.52 16.60 -23.13
N THR A 760 -28.25 16.03 -21.97
CA THR A 760 -28.04 14.60 -21.80
C THR A 760 -29.34 13.95 -21.34
N VAL A 761 -29.86 12.98 -22.10
CA VAL A 761 -31.06 12.21 -21.74
C VAL A 761 -30.63 11.07 -20.79
N GLY A 762 -31.10 11.09 -19.53
CA GLY A 762 -30.81 10.05 -18.52
C GLY A 762 -30.74 10.58 -17.08
N GLN A 763 -30.46 9.71 -16.09
CA GLN A 763 -30.17 10.14 -14.72
C GLN A 763 -28.79 10.82 -14.67
N VAL A 764 -28.78 12.12 -14.97
CA VAL A 764 -27.55 12.91 -14.98
C VAL A 764 -27.17 13.31 -13.56
N ALA A 765 -25.89 13.19 -13.23
CA ALA A 765 -25.36 13.54 -11.93
C ALA A 765 -25.77 14.95 -11.47
N ASP A 766 -26.27 15.06 -10.24
CA ASP A 766 -26.48 16.32 -9.55
C ASP A 766 -25.13 16.99 -9.26
N VAL A 767 -25.09 18.31 -9.43
CA VAL A 767 -23.87 19.11 -9.24
C VAL A 767 -24.05 20.00 -8.02
N ILE A 768 -23.28 19.72 -6.97
CA ILE A 768 -23.26 20.43 -5.70
C ILE A 768 -22.03 21.35 -5.64
N GLY A 769 -22.22 22.60 -5.21
CA GLY A 769 -21.19 23.64 -5.14
C GLY A 769 -21.40 24.78 -6.14
N PRO A 770 -20.37 25.62 -6.41
CA PRO A 770 -19.00 25.53 -5.89
C PRO A 770 -18.94 25.81 -4.39
N ALA A 771 -18.18 24.98 -3.68
CA ALA A 771 -17.87 25.17 -2.26
C ALA A 771 -16.35 25.40 -2.09
N PRO A 772 -15.89 26.03 -1.00
CA PRO A 772 -14.51 25.88 -0.59
C PRO A 772 -14.14 24.39 -0.51
N ALA A 773 -13.02 24.00 -1.12
CA ALA A 773 -12.46 22.68 -0.84
C ALA A 773 -11.94 22.66 0.60
N TYR A 774 -11.84 21.51 1.26
CA TYR A 774 -11.10 21.43 2.52
C TYR A 774 -9.67 20.89 2.24
N PRO A 775 -8.61 21.55 2.72
CA PRO A 775 -8.57 22.95 3.15
C PRO A 775 -8.83 23.94 2.01
N ALA A 776 -9.42 25.10 2.34
CA ALA A 776 -9.87 26.13 1.37
C ALA A 776 -8.71 26.82 0.66
N ARG A 777 -7.53 26.80 1.29
CA ARG A 777 -6.30 27.28 0.68
C ARG A 777 -5.17 26.30 1.00
N ARG A 778 -4.33 25.98 0.02
CA ARG A 778 -3.23 25.02 0.15
C ARG A 778 -1.99 25.56 -0.55
N ARG A 779 -0.89 25.71 0.19
CA ARG A 779 0.39 26.24 -0.33
C ARG A 779 0.20 27.55 -1.11
N GLY A 780 -0.60 28.47 -0.56
CA GLY A 780 -0.90 29.77 -1.15
C GLY A 780 -2.00 29.76 -2.24
N GLN A 781 -2.40 28.59 -2.74
CA GLN A 781 -3.44 28.44 -3.78
C GLN A 781 -4.83 28.32 -3.15
N TRP A 782 -5.78 29.13 -3.59
CA TRP A 782 -7.20 29.04 -3.25
C TRP A 782 -7.85 27.87 -3.98
N ARG A 783 -8.68 27.12 -3.27
CA ARG A 783 -9.27 25.88 -3.76
C ARG A 783 -10.78 25.92 -3.69
N ARG A 784 -11.43 25.66 -4.82
CA ARG A 784 -12.87 25.41 -4.91
C ARG A 784 -13.14 24.01 -5.38
N GLN A 785 -14.22 23.44 -4.90
CA GLN A 785 -14.66 22.11 -5.29
C GLN A 785 -16.09 22.12 -5.82
N LEU A 786 -16.33 21.19 -6.73
CA LEU A 786 -17.65 20.78 -7.21
C LEU A 786 -17.77 19.28 -6.94
N LEU A 787 -18.93 18.86 -6.43
CA LEU A 787 -19.23 17.45 -6.20
C LEU A 787 -20.35 17.04 -7.15
N LEU A 788 -20.10 16.01 -7.96
CA LEU A 788 -21.08 15.38 -8.82
C LEU A 788 -21.56 14.09 -8.16
N LYS A 789 -22.87 13.86 -8.16
CA LYS A 789 -23.52 12.69 -7.56
C LYS A 789 -24.53 12.08 -8.54
N GLY A 790 -24.38 10.82 -8.90
CA GLY A 790 -25.33 10.09 -9.77
C GLY A 790 -24.74 8.77 -10.27
N ASP A 791 -25.40 8.07 -11.19
CA ASP A 791 -24.99 6.73 -11.62
C ASP A 791 -23.62 6.70 -12.31
N ASP A 792 -23.39 7.64 -13.23
CA ASP A 792 -22.11 7.77 -13.94
C ASP A 792 -21.68 9.24 -14.11
N PRO A 793 -21.13 9.87 -13.05
CA PRO A 793 -20.57 11.20 -13.17
C PRO A 793 -19.38 11.25 -14.13
N GLY A 794 -18.74 10.11 -14.44
CA GLY A 794 -17.60 10.03 -15.36
C GLY A 794 -17.97 10.41 -16.79
N SER A 795 -19.10 9.92 -17.30
CA SER A 795 -19.59 10.22 -18.66
C SER A 795 -19.84 11.72 -18.90
N LEU A 796 -20.37 12.43 -17.90
CA LEU A 796 -20.53 13.89 -17.99
C LEU A 796 -19.17 14.59 -18.00
N LEU A 797 -18.24 14.12 -17.16
CA LEU A 797 -16.90 14.72 -17.04
C LEU A 797 -15.99 14.44 -18.22
N SER A 798 -16.17 13.34 -18.95
CA SER A 798 -15.39 13.05 -20.16
C SER A 798 -15.69 14.02 -21.31
N GLN A 799 -16.83 14.70 -21.27
CA GLN A 799 -17.22 15.71 -22.27
C GLN A 799 -16.69 17.11 -21.94
N LEU A 800 -16.09 17.30 -20.76
CA LEU A 800 -15.67 18.59 -20.25
C LEU A 800 -14.18 18.82 -20.49
N GLU A 801 -13.84 19.93 -21.14
CA GLU A 801 -12.46 20.39 -21.25
C GLU A 801 -12.06 21.20 -20.01
N LEU A 802 -11.40 20.53 -19.07
CA LEU A 802 -10.88 21.18 -17.87
C LEU A 802 -9.57 21.91 -18.18
N GLY A 803 -9.56 23.21 -17.90
CA GLY A 803 -8.35 24.03 -17.96
C GLY A 803 -7.27 23.60 -16.95
N ARG A 804 -6.13 24.30 -16.98
CA ARG A 804 -5.03 24.03 -16.02
C ARG A 804 -5.51 24.16 -14.57
N GLY A 805 -4.90 23.39 -13.66
CA GLY A 805 -5.12 23.49 -12.21
C GLY A 805 -6.40 22.81 -11.68
N TRP A 806 -7.15 22.12 -12.55
CA TRP A 806 -8.19 21.19 -12.12
C TRP A 806 -7.63 19.82 -11.76
N SER A 807 -8.25 19.19 -10.77
CA SER A 807 -8.05 17.79 -10.42
C SER A 807 -9.41 17.10 -10.32
N ILE A 808 -9.49 15.87 -10.81
CA ILE A 808 -10.67 15.02 -10.73
C ILE A 808 -10.35 13.87 -9.77
N ASP A 809 -11.30 13.58 -8.89
CA ASP A 809 -11.30 12.42 -8.00
C ASP A 809 -12.61 11.65 -8.18
N ILE A 810 -12.53 10.51 -8.85
CA ILE A 810 -13.67 9.63 -9.07
C ILE A 810 -13.81 8.68 -7.87
N ASP A 811 -15.00 8.58 -7.30
CA ASP A 811 -15.30 7.86 -6.06
C ASP A 811 -14.37 8.29 -4.89
N PRO A 812 -14.43 9.57 -4.47
CA PRO A 812 -13.63 10.05 -3.35
C PRO A 812 -13.95 9.27 -2.06
N VAL A 813 -12.93 9.00 -1.26
CA VAL A 813 -13.06 8.33 0.06
C VAL A 813 -13.02 9.29 1.24
N GLY A 814 -12.96 10.60 0.99
CA GLY A 814 -12.91 11.70 1.96
C GLY A 814 -12.60 13.03 1.30
#